data_AF-A0A679KBG5-F1
#
_entry.id   AF-A0A679KBG5-F1
#
_cell.length_a   1.000
_cell.length_b   1.000
_cell.length_c   1.000
_cell.angle_alpha   90.00
_cell.angle_beta   90.00
_cell.angle_gamma   90.00
#
_symmetry.space_group_name_H-M   'P 1'
#
loop_
_entity.id
_entity.type
_entity.pdbx_description
1 polymer ?
#
loop_
_entity_poly.entity_id
_entity_poly.type
_entity_poly.pdbx_seq_one_letter_code
_entity_poly.pdbx_strand_id
1 'polypeptide(L)'
;MARVSGQIPNLVNGVSQQPPALRLATQADLQVNCYSTVVKGLTNRPPVEHIARIADVVEENAFVHIINRDVDERYVLVATSTNLRVFDFAGNEKTVNFPNGKAYLSTLNPAERLAALTVADYTFLINKDKVVGKLAALSPDYGSQGLVVIRSGNYGRTYRLYVDGTLKVSLKTPDGSLAAHTSDIDTTTMADIMVKVLTGVTYAAGASTVSGTSLGTGWTVSRNNSTIYIKKNDGTAFTLKVEDGQNGNAMFAIKDATAQFEDLPLYGFQNFHVKIQGRSASGDGDYYALCQSNEQNVWKESLAEGIQTSIDPMTMPFSLVREANGSFTFRQNTWNSREVGDDNSNPFSSFVGRSINDVFFHKNRLGFLSDENCILSSGGDYFKYWRTTVLSLLDDDPIDIAASHDKVSILRSAIPYQENLLLFSDQTQFRLEGGDILTPQTASLPATTEFQASTKAKPVGAGTSVFFAVEKNDYSAIQEYFVDSDTRTNDARDVTAHVPEYVPAGIFKLAATSNESVLVVLSKNDQDSLYIYKYLYDDAGQAKLQSSWSRWDFPNVIRIHSFAFIQSDLYWVVTRTSGVFLEKITFEQGVIGDDDLGFRIHLDQKIRSDNAKVTKSYNATTNQTTFTFPFVWKSMPKAVVSVPVNYDPGYDVEVIGDPASYNSNKIILEGDFRSETMIFGTPYECLYDLSIFQIRQESTGGGISVVSEGRLQVQRLTLQYANSGYFEVIVKPTGRLPWVYNPNSYMYGFNGRNLGEQENLISAPAIDTGEYQVPIFSRNDRVKITIRSDSHLPFCILSAEWIGLHVMKSKRVS
;
A
#
# COMPACT_ATOMS: atom_id res chain seq x y z
N MET A 1 -60.31 14.81 -11.13
CA MET A 1 -58.85 14.68 -11.29
C MET A 1 -58.23 15.76 -10.43
N ALA A 2 -57.30 15.41 -9.53
CA ALA A 2 -56.63 16.40 -8.70
C ALA A 2 -55.30 16.79 -9.37
N ARG A 3 -54.99 18.09 -9.38
CA ARG A 3 -53.65 18.55 -9.73
C ARG A 3 -52.77 18.36 -8.51
N VAL A 4 -51.66 17.67 -8.68
CA VAL A 4 -50.69 17.34 -7.64
C VAL A 4 -49.32 17.86 -8.07
N SER A 5 -48.50 18.28 -7.11
CA SER A 5 -47.10 18.59 -7.31
C SER A 5 -46.23 17.76 -6.38
N GLY A 6 -44.97 17.56 -6.77
CA GLY A 6 -43.96 16.95 -5.94
C GLY A 6 -42.62 17.65 -6.14
N GLN A 7 -41.92 17.88 -5.04
CA GLN A 7 -40.62 18.54 -5.04
C GLN A 7 -39.51 17.51 -4.80
N ILE A 8 -38.41 17.68 -5.53
CA ILE A 8 -37.12 17.02 -5.32
C ILE A 8 -36.19 18.12 -4.78
N PRO A 9 -35.96 18.15 -3.46
CA PRO A 9 -35.29 19.29 -2.82
C PRO A 9 -33.83 19.43 -3.28
N ASN A 10 -33.16 18.33 -3.62
CA ASN A 10 -31.80 18.31 -4.12
C ASN A 10 -31.50 17.04 -4.95
N LEU A 11 -30.42 17.05 -5.71
CA LEU A 11 -29.99 15.96 -6.60
C LEU A 11 -28.65 15.34 -6.15
N VAL A 12 -28.54 15.06 -4.84
CA VAL A 12 -27.25 14.74 -4.20
C VAL A 12 -27.01 13.26 -3.93
N ASN A 13 -27.99 12.38 -4.10
CA ASN A 13 -27.91 10.99 -3.64
C ASN A 13 -27.52 9.97 -4.72
N GLY A 14 -27.06 10.42 -5.88
CA GLY A 14 -26.50 9.55 -6.92
C GLY A 14 -27.46 8.52 -7.49
N VAL A 15 -26.89 7.51 -8.17
CA VAL A 15 -27.64 6.41 -8.79
C VAL A 15 -28.22 5.45 -7.76
N SER A 16 -29.41 4.92 -8.02
CA SER A 16 -29.97 3.77 -7.29
C SER A 16 -30.62 2.79 -8.27
N GLN A 17 -30.33 1.50 -8.12
CA GLN A 17 -30.95 0.42 -8.91
C GLN A 17 -32.19 -0.17 -8.22
N GLN A 18 -32.55 0.35 -7.04
CA GLN A 18 -33.77 -0.08 -6.36
C GLN A 18 -35.01 0.21 -7.22
N PRO A 19 -36.09 -0.59 -7.06
CA PRO A 19 -37.36 -0.32 -7.69
C PRO A 19 -37.82 1.12 -7.37
N PRO A 20 -38.44 1.84 -8.32
CA PRO A 20 -38.81 3.24 -8.14
C PRO A 20 -39.60 3.54 -6.86
N ALA A 21 -40.44 2.58 -6.42
CA ALA A 21 -41.24 2.68 -5.20
C ALA A 21 -40.43 2.70 -3.88
N LEU A 22 -39.22 2.14 -3.88
CA LEU A 22 -38.33 2.10 -2.71
C LEU A 22 -37.24 3.17 -2.77
N ARG A 23 -37.02 3.75 -3.94
CA ARG A 23 -35.98 4.76 -4.18
C ARG A 23 -36.32 6.08 -3.47
N LEU A 24 -35.32 6.82 -3.02
CA LEU A 24 -35.49 8.20 -2.55
C LEU A 24 -35.80 9.14 -3.73
N ALA A 25 -36.48 10.27 -3.47
CA ALA A 25 -36.80 11.25 -4.50
C ALA A 25 -35.57 11.92 -5.11
N THR A 26 -34.48 11.98 -4.34
CA THR A 26 -33.21 12.65 -4.64
C THR A 26 -32.20 11.75 -5.36
N GLN A 27 -32.59 10.50 -5.66
CA GLN A 27 -31.76 9.51 -6.37
C GLN A 27 -32.10 9.46 -7.86
N ALA A 28 -31.08 9.17 -8.67
CA ALA A 28 -31.11 9.09 -10.12
C ALA A 28 -31.28 7.65 -10.62
N ASP A 29 -31.71 7.49 -11.88
CA ASP A 29 -31.58 6.24 -12.64
C ASP A 29 -30.16 6.07 -13.23
N LEU A 30 -29.52 7.17 -13.62
CA LEU A 30 -28.19 7.19 -14.24
C LEU A 30 -27.50 8.51 -13.91
N GLN A 31 -26.19 8.46 -13.65
CA GLN A 31 -25.35 9.63 -13.48
C GLN A 31 -23.98 9.38 -14.10
N VAL A 32 -23.74 9.97 -15.27
CA VAL A 32 -22.47 9.90 -16.00
C VAL A 32 -21.83 11.28 -16.08
N ASN A 33 -20.56 11.38 -15.69
CA ASN A 33 -19.77 12.63 -15.70
C ASN A 33 -20.36 13.81 -14.91
N CYS A 34 -21.37 13.58 -14.06
CA CYS A 34 -21.84 14.59 -13.11
C CYS A 34 -21.29 14.31 -11.71
N TYR A 35 -21.17 15.36 -10.90
CA TYR A 35 -20.70 15.32 -9.52
C TYR A 35 -21.75 15.91 -8.59
N SER A 36 -22.22 15.10 -7.65
CA SER A 36 -23.31 15.47 -6.73
C SER A 36 -22.74 16.05 -5.45
N THR A 37 -22.93 17.34 -5.18
CA THR A 37 -22.43 18.02 -3.98
C THR A 37 -23.58 18.58 -3.14
N VAL A 38 -23.44 18.58 -1.81
CA VAL A 38 -24.49 19.13 -0.93
C VAL A 38 -24.56 20.66 -1.01
N VAL A 39 -23.44 21.32 -1.28
CA VAL A 39 -23.36 22.79 -1.33
C VAL A 39 -23.83 23.35 -2.68
N LYS A 40 -23.33 22.81 -3.81
CA LYS A 40 -23.63 23.32 -5.16
C LYS A 40 -24.72 22.51 -5.88
N GLY A 41 -25.21 21.40 -5.33
CA GLY A 41 -26.14 20.51 -6.02
C GLY A 41 -25.43 19.63 -7.05
N LEU A 42 -26.13 19.28 -8.13
CA LEU A 42 -25.61 18.44 -9.21
C LEU A 42 -24.81 19.28 -10.20
N THR A 43 -23.50 19.09 -10.26
CA THR A 43 -22.61 19.82 -11.18
C THR A 43 -21.98 18.91 -12.22
N ASN A 44 -21.29 19.49 -13.20
CA ASN A 44 -20.33 18.74 -14.02
C ASN A 44 -19.20 18.17 -13.14
N ARG A 45 -18.61 17.05 -13.56
CA ARG A 45 -17.39 16.56 -12.90
C ARG A 45 -16.25 17.57 -13.04
N PRO A 46 -15.26 17.58 -12.14
CA PRO A 46 -14.08 18.41 -12.33
C PRO A 46 -13.36 18.09 -13.68
N PRO A 47 -12.78 19.10 -14.34
CA PRO A 47 -11.97 18.90 -15.53
C PRO A 47 -10.72 18.06 -15.23
N VAL A 48 -10.20 17.43 -16.29
CA VAL A 48 -8.92 16.70 -16.24
C VAL A 48 -7.82 17.62 -16.76
N GLU A 49 -6.84 17.93 -15.92
CA GLU A 49 -5.68 18.74 -16.28
C GLU A 49 -4.53 17.87 -16.80
N HIS A 50 -3.96 18.26 -17.94
CA HIS A 50 -2.76 17.63 -18.48
C HIS A 50 -1.52 18.11 -17.72
N ILE A 51 -0.74 17.17 -17.19
CA ILE A 51 0.57 17.48 -16.61
C ILE A 51 1.67 17.15 -17.60
N ALA A 52 1.77 15.89 -18.00
CA ALA A 52 2.82 15.46 -18.91
C ALA A 52 2.46 14.17 -19.65
N ARG A 53 3.02 14.04 -20.85
CA ARG A 53 3.13 12.75 -21.55
C ARG A 53 4.37 12.01 -21.03
N ILE A 54 4.20 10.77 -20.58
CA ILE A 54 5.29 9.99 -19.95
C ILE A 54 5.86 8.90 -20.88
N ALA A 55 5.05 8.35 -21.78
CA ALA A 55 5.49 7.31 -22.71
C ALA A 55 4.57 7.24 -23.95
N ASP A 56 5.04 6.56 -25.00
CA ASP A 56 4.21 6.21 -26.16
C ASP A 56 3.31 5.02 -25.86
N VAL A 57 3.89 3.98 -25.24
CA VAL A 57 3.23 2.75 -24.86
C VAL A 57 3.73 2.31 -23.49
N VAL A 58 2.83 1.77 -22.67
CA VAL A 58 3.13 1.04 -21.45
C VAL A 58 2.52 -0.35 -21.61
N GLU A 59 3.25 -1.38 -21.16
CA GLU A 59 2.76 -2.76 -21.18
C GLU A 59 1.40 -2.86 -20.48
N GLU A 60 0.55 -3.72 -21.04
CA GLU A 60 -0.85 -3.81 -20.66
C GLU A 60 -1.09 -4.09 -19.17
N ASN A 61 -0.22 -4.89 -18.55
CA ASN A 61 -0.32 -5.33 -17.15
C ASN A 61 0.81 -4.76 -16.29
N ALA A 62 1.34 -3.58 -16.65
CA ALA A 62 2.37 -2.92 -15.86
C ALA A 62 1.85 -2.52 -14.48
N PHE A 63 2.69 -2.69 -13.45
CA PHE A 63 2.42 -2.18 -12.12
C PHE A 63 2.81 -0.70 -12.04
N VAL A 64 1.88 0.16 -11.63
CA VAL A 64 2.12 1.60 -11.51
C VAL A 64 1.91 2.07 -10.08
N HIS A 65 2.94 2.70 -9.52
CA HIS A 65 2.96 3.23 -8.16
C HIS A 65 3.36 4.70 -8.16
N ILE A 66 2.57 5.54 -7.50
CA ILE A 66 2.85 6.98 -7.36
C ILE A 66 3.64 7.16 -6.07
N ILE A 67 4.84 7.74 -6.21
CA ILE A 67 5.74 8.06 -5.12
C ILE A 67 5.56 9.53 -4.77
N ASN A 68 5.13 9.80 -3.54
CA ASN A 68 5.00 11.15 -2.99
C ASN A 68 5.88 11.24 -1.74
N ARG A 69 7.04 11.88 -1.84
CA ARG A 69 7.95 12.08 -0.70
C ARG A 69 7.74 13.45 -0.07
N ASP A 70 7.75 14.48 -0.92
CA ASP A 70 7.47 15.86 -0.54
C ASP A 70 6.78 16.61 -1.70
N VAL A 71 6.74 17.95 -1.61
CA VAL A 71 6.08 18.80 -2.61
C VAL A 71 6.83 18.83 -3.95
N ASP A 72 8.16 18.71 -3.92
CA ASP A 72 9.06 18.83 -5.08
C ASP A 72 9.56 17.46 -5.59
N GLU A 73 9.54 16.43 -4.74
CA GLU A 73 9.98 15.07 -5.00
C GLU A 73 8.78 14.12 -5.17
N ARG A 74 8.23 14.13 -6.39
CA ARG A 74 7.13 13.25 -6.80
C ARG A 74 7.48 12.51 -8.09
N TYR A 75 7.19 11.20 -8.09
CA TYR A 75 7.57 10.32 -9.19
C TYR A 75 6.48 9.30 -9.50
N VAL A 76 6.46 8.81 -10.74
CA VAL A 76 5.66 7.69 -11.18
C VAL A 76 6.59 6.52 -11.46
N LEU A 77 6.41 5.44 -10.71
CA LEU A 77 7.09 4.17 -10.91
C LEU A 77 6.23 3.30 -11.83
N VAL A 78 6.81 2.82 -12.93
CA VAL A 78 6.20 1.84 -13.84
C VAL A 78 7.08 0.60 -13.88
N ALA A 79 6.60 -0.51 -13.31
CA ALA A 79 7.30 -1.78 -13.31
C ALA A 79 6.62 -2.78 -14.26
N THR A 80 7.40 -3.38 -15.14
CA THR A 80 6.99 -4.46 -16.03
C THR A 80 7.69 -5.76 -15.67
N SER A 81 7.35 -6.85 -16.36
CA SER A 81 7.97 -8.16 -16.13
C SER A 81 9.48 -8.19 -16.42
N THR A 82 9.98 -7.22 -17.19
CA THR A 82 11.37 -7.18 -17.66
C THR A 82 12.12 -5.92 -17.25
N ASN A 83 11.43 -4.84 -16.88
CA ASN A 83 12.06 -3.55 -16.64
C ASN A 83 11.33 -2.70 -15.60
N LEU A 84 12.01 -1.68 -15.10
CA LEU A 84 11.47 -0.68 -14.19
C LEU A 84 11.84 0.71 -14.71
N ARG A 85 10.83 1.57 -14.86
CA ARG A 85 10.97 2.95 -15.36
C ARG A 85 10.43 3.90 -14.31
N VAL A 86 11.08 5.05 -14.16
CA VAL A 86 10.68 6.09 -13.22
C VAL A 86 10.56 7.40 -13.97
N PHE A 87 9.44 8.09 -13.81
CA PHE A 87 9.18 9.40 -14.42
C PHE A 87 8.99 10.45 -13.34
N ASP A 88 9.52 11.64 -13.54
CA ASP A 88 9.11 12.80 -12.74
C ASP A 88 7.72 13.30 -13.19
N PHE A 89 7.12 14.18 -12.40
CA PHE A 89 5.82 14.76 -12.75
C PHE A 89 5.88 15.69 -13.97
N ALA A 90 7.08 16.17 -14.35
CA ALA A 90 7.27 16.89 -15.61
C ALA A 90 7.32 15.95 -16.84
N GLY A 91 7.26 14.64 -16.63
CA GLY A 91 7.26 13.59 -17.66
C GLY A 91 8.64 13.22 -18.18
N ASN A 92 9.72 13.65 -17.53
CA ASN A 92 11.07 13.21 -17.88
C ASN A 92 11.34 11.85 -17.23
N GLU A 93 11.84 10.92 -18.03
CA GLU A 93 12.31 9.63 -17.54
C GLU A 93 13.63 9.80 -16.77
N LYS A 94 13.71 9.23 -15.58
CA LYS A 94 14.94 9.17 -14.78
C LYS A 94 15.68 7.89 -15.07
N THR A 95 17.00 7.97 -15.08
CA THR A 95 17.86 6.79 -15.21
C THR A 95 17.70 5.88 -14.01
N VAL A 96 17.45 4.58 -14.27
CA VAL A 96 17.39 3.53 -13.25
C VAL A 96 18.57 2.58 -13.42
N ASN A 97 19.42 2.51 -12.40
CA ASN A 97 20.57 1.62 -12.34
C ASN A 97 20.18 0.26 -11.74
N PHE A 98 20.70 -0.82 -12.31
CA PHE A 98 20.40 -2.20 -11.89
C PHE A 98 21.70 -2.95 -11.53
N PRO A 99 22.41 -2.57 -10.45
CA PRO A 99 23.67 -3.23 -10.06
C PRO A 99 23.52 -4.74 -9.84
N ASN A 100 22.33 -5.19 -9.42
CA ASN A 100 22.02 -6.61 -9.18
C ASN A 100 21.20 -7.26 -10.31
N GLY A 101 21.05 -6.59 -11.46
CA GLY A 101 20.23 -7.06 -12.58
C GLY A 101 18.72 -6.90 -12.36
N LYS A 102 17.92 -7.52 -13.25
CA LYS A 102 16.45 -7.35 -13.33
C LYS A 102 15.64 -8.60 -13.02
N ALA A 103 16.29 -9.72 -12.71
CA ALA A 103 15.65 -11.04 -12.58
C ALA A 103 14.54 -11.10 -11.50
N TYR A 104 14.62 -10.23 -10.48
CA TYR A 104 13.60 -10.13 -9.43
C TYR A 104 12.23 -9.66 -9.96
N LEU A 105 12.20 -8.86 -11.02
CA LEU A 105 10.97 -8.30 -11.61
C LEU A 105 10.17 -9.31 -12.45
N SER A 106 10.76 -10.47 -12.76
CA SER A 106 10.12 -11.46 -13.63
C SER A 106 8.87 -12.05 -12.97
N THR A 107 7.71 -11.78 -13.58
CA THR A 107 6.39 -12.31 -13.24
C THR A 107 5.47 -12.26 -14.46
N LEU A 108 4.44 -13.11 -14.49
CA LEU A 108 3.45 -13.18 -15.58
C LEU A 108 2.46 -12.00 -15.57
N ASN A 109 2.18 -11.43 -14.39
CA ASN A 109 1.22 -10.34 -14.25
C ASN A 109 1.71 -9.30 -13.22
N PRO A 110 2.55 -8.34 -13.64
CA PRO A 110 3.15 -7.37 -12.72
C PRO A 110 2.12 -6.59 -11.90
N ALA A 111 1.01 -6.15 -12.49
CA ALA A 111 -0.02 -5.37 -11.81
C ALA A 111 -0.63 -6.06 -10.57
N GLU A 112 -0.78 -7.39 -10.58
CA GLU A 112 -1.35 -8.16 -9.47
C GLU A 112 -0.27 -8.75 -8.53
N ARG A 113 0.91 -9.06 -9.10
CA ARG A 113 1.98 -9.81 -8.42
C ARG A 113 3.08 -8.94 -7.83
N LEU A 114 3.20 -7.69 -8.27
CA LEU A 114 4.09 -6.72 -7.63
C LEU A 114 3.32 -5.89 -6.60
N ALA A 115 4.00 -5.53 -5.52
CA ALA A 115 3.52 -4.57 -4.54
C ALA A 115 4.67 -3.63 -4.17
N ALA A 116 4.34 -2.38 -3.88
CA ALA A 116 5.32 -1.38 -3.46
C ALA A 116 4.88 -0.64 -2.21
N LEU A 117 5.85 -0.32 -1.37
CA LEU A 117 5.68 0.58 -0.22
C LEU A 117 6.81 1.59 -0.23
N THR A 118 6.45 2.86 -0.18
CA THR A 118 7.42 3.95 -0.03
C THR A 118 7.44 4.41 1.42
N VAL A 119 8.62 4.39 2.04
CA VAL A 119 8.89 4.93 3.38
C VAL A 119 10.15 5.77 3.30
N ALA A 120 10.01 7.07 3.58
CA ALA A 120 11.10 8.05 3.44
C ALA A 120 11.83 7.89 2.09
N ASP A 121 13.13 7.59 2.12
CA ASP A 121 13.98 7.46 0.93
C ASP A 121 13.94 6.09 0.25
N TYR A 122 13.27 5.12 0.85
CA TYR A 122 13.20 3.75 0.34
C TYR A 122 11.84 3.48 -0.27
N THR A 123 11.82 2.91 -1.48
CA THR A 123 10.63 2.24 -2.00
C THR A 123 10.91 0.76 -2.09
N PHE A 124 10.31 -0.03 -1.20
CA PHE A 124 10.39 -1.48 -1.21
C PHE A 124 9.49 -2.02 -2.30
N LEU A 125 10.03 -2.89 -3.14
CA LEU A 125 9.27 -3.61 -4.17
C LEU A 125 9.29 -5.10 -3.84
N ILE A 126 8.11 -5.68 -3.72
CA ILE A 126 7.91 -7.11 -3.51
C ILE A 126 7.43 -7.76 -4.79
N ASN A 127 7.97 -8.95 -5.09
CA ASN A 127 7.38 -9.88 -6.04
C ASN A 127 6.75 -11.05 -5.29
N LYS A 128 5.41 -11.13 -5.34
CA LYS A 128 4.61 -12.15 -4.63
C LYS A 128 4.82 -13.58 -5.16
N ASP A 129 5.48 -13.75 -6.31
CA ASP A 129 5.79 -15.07 -6.88
C ASP A 129 7.18 -15.59 -6.45
N LYS A 130 8.01 -14.76 -5.81
CA LYS A 130 9.34 -15.16 -5.34
C LYS A 130 9.22 -15.80 -3.95
N VAL A 131 9.68 -17.04 -3.85
CA VAL A 131 9.82 -17.76 -2.58
C VAL A 131 11.15 -17.38 -1.94
N VAL A 132 11.12 -17.02 -0.66
CA VAL A 132 12.33 -16.61 0.07
C VAL A 132 13.20 -17.82 0.36
N GLY A 133 14.48 -17.73 -0.03
CA GLY A 133 15.49 -18.76 0.15
C GLY A 133 16.48 -18.49 1.28
N LYS A 134 17.31 -19.49 1.56
CA LYS A 134 18.45 -19.40 2.47
C LYS A 134 19.75 -19.41 1.66
N LEU A 135 20.78 -18.71 2.14
CA LEU A 135 22.11 -18.89 1.59
C LEU A 135 22.73 -20.22 2.04
N ALA A 136 23.54 -20.82 1.17
CA ALA A 136 24.25 -22.07 1.48
C ALA A 136 25.43 -21.88 2.45
N ALA A 137 25.80 -20.64 2.76
CA ALA A 137 26.87 -20.34 3.70
C ALA A 137 26.53 -20.88 5.09
N LEU A 138 27.45 -21.68 5.64
CA LEU A 138 27.35 -22.24 6.98
C LEU A 138 28.20 -21.43 7.96
N SER A 139 27.83 -21.48 9.22
CA SER A 139 28.65 -20.98 10.31
C SER A 139 29.99 -21.71 10.39
N PRO A 140 31.02 -21.07 10.99
CA PRO A 140 32.30 -21.72 11.20
C PRO A 140 32.16 -23.05 11.92
N ASP A 141 32.89 -24.06 11.42
CA ASP A 141 33.13 -25.31 12.12
C ASP A 141 34.43 -25.16 12.91
N TYR A 142 34.36 -25.34 14.23
CA TYR A 142 35.52 -25.23 15.10
C TYR A 142 36.24 -26.58 15.28
N GLY A 143 35.66 -27.67 14.76
CA GLY A 143 36.16 -29.04 14.83
C GLY A 143 36.14 -29.61 16.26
N SER A 144 36.60 -30.84 16.44
CA SER A 144 36.63 -31.45 17.77
C SER A 144 37.72 -30.83 18.65
N GLN A 145 37.31 -30.03 19.63
CA GLN A 145 38.16 -29.35 20.62
C GLN A 145 37.80 -29.79 22.04
N GLY A 146 38.72 -29.67 22.99
CA GLY A 146 38.45 -29.89 24.41
C GLY A 146 39.38 -29.07 25.30
N LEU A 147 38.89 -28.70 26.49
CA LEU A 147 39.67 -28.05 27.52
C LEU A 147 39.80 -28.94 28.74
N VAL A 148 40.98 -28.91 29.36
CA VAL A 148 41.21 -29.48 30.70
C VAL A 148 41.65 -28.33 31.60
N VAL A 149 40.92 -28.13 32.69
CA VAL A 149 41.15 -27.00 33.60
C VAL A 149 41.62 -27.56 34.94
N ILE A 150 42.74 -27.03 35.44
CA ILE A 150 43.26 -27.35 36.78
C ILE A 150 42.92 -26.18 37.71
N ARG A 151 42.00 -26.41 38.65
CA ARG A 151 41.50 -25.37 39.56
C ARG A 151 42.30 -25.29 40.85
N SER A 152 42.79 -26.42 41.36
CA SER A 152 43.60 -26.46 42.57
C SER A 152 44.52 -27.69 42.61
N GLY A 153 45.77 -27.50 43.04
CA GLY A 153 46.67 -28.59 43.43
C GLY A 153 46.59 -28.88 44.93
N ASN A 154 46.80 -30.14 45.31
CA ASN A 154 46.94 -30.52 46.72
C ASN A 154 47.97 -31.64 46.85
N TYR A 155 48.57 -31.78 48.02
CA TYR A 155 49.62 -32.76 48.27
C TYR A 155 49.09 -34.20 48.28
N GLY A 156 49.89 -35.12 47.73
CA GLY A 156 49.63 -36.57 47.75
C GLY A 156 48.43 -37.02 46.90
N ARG A 157 47.96 -36.20 45.96
CA ARG A 157 46.80 -36.52 45.10
C ARG A 157 47.24 -36.94 43.71
N THR A 158 46.39 -37.71 43.03
CA THR A 158 46.64 -38.16 41.65
C THR A 158 45.62 -37.54 40.71
N TYR A 159 46.11 -37.01 39.60
CA TYR A 159 45.35 -36.35 38.54
C TYR A 159 45.57 -37.14 37.25
N ARG A 160 44.49 -37.66 36.66
CA ARG A 160 44.54 -38.49 35.46
C ARG A 160 43.73 -37.88 34.33
N LEU A 161 44.29 -37.94 33.13
CA LEU A 161 43.66 -37.52 31.90
C LEU A 161 43.55 -38.71 30.94
N TYR A 162 42.34 -38.96 30.47
CA TYR A 162 42.00 -39.98 29.49
C TYR A 162 41.53 -39.32 28.20
N VAL A 163 42.03 -39.82 27.08
CA VAL A 163 41.56 -39.45 25.73
C VAL A 163 41.19 -40.74 25.02
N ASP A 164 39.97 -40.82 24.48
CA ASP A 164 39.42 -42.02 23.84
C ASP A 164 39.48 -43.26 24.75
N GLY A 165 39.12 -43.06 26.02
CA GLY A 165 39.15 -44.10 27.07
C GLY A 165 40.55 -44.57 27.48
N THR A 166 41.61 -44.10 26.82
CA THR A 166 43.00 -44.49 27.10
C THR A 166 43.65 -43.48 28.04
N LEU A 167 44.32 -43.97 29.09
CA LEU A 167 45.07 -43.13 30.02
C LEU A 167 46.25 -42.48 29.30
N LYS A 168 46.23 -41.15 29.18
CA LYS A 168 47.30 -40.36 28.53
C LYS A 168 48.25 -39.71 29.51
N VAL A 169 47.75 -39.24 30.64
CA VAL A 169 48.58 -38.64 31.70
C VAL A 169 48.08 -39.12 33.06
N SER A 170 49.00 -39.48 33.94
CA SER A 170 48.78 -39.69 35.38
C SER A 170 49.87 -38.97 36.15
N LEU A 171 49.51 -37.88 36.81
CA LEU A 171 50.37 -37.03 37.63
C LEU A 171 50.02 -37.23 39.10
N LYS A 172 50.97 -37.67 39.91
CA LYS A 172 50.86 -37.72 41.38
C LYS A 172 51.71 -36.62 41.99
N THR A 173 51.07 -35.69 42.70
CA THR A 173 51.75 -34.63 43.44
C THR A 173 52.48 -35.20 44.67
N PRO A 174 53.59 -34.57 45.11
CA PRO A 174 54.33 -35.00 46.29
C PRO A 174 53.50 -34.89 47.57
N ASP A 175 53.90 -35.60 48.62
CA ASP A 175 53.19 -35.70 49.91
C ASP A 175 53.25 -34.45 50.80
N GLY A 176 54.01 -33.42 50.39
CA GLY A 176 54.17 -32.18 51.15
C GLY A 176 55.16 -32.26 52.32
N SER A 177 55.96 -33.33 52.42
CA SER A 177 56.95 -33.51 53.49
C SER A 177 58.12 -32.49 53.47
N LEU A 178 58.39 -31.85 52.34
CA LEU A 178 59.42 -30.81 52.18
C LEU A 178 58.81 -29.49 51.70
N ALA A 179 59.35 -28.37 52.18
CA ALA A 179 58.87 -27.03 51.78
C ALA A 179 58.99 -26.78 50.26
N ALA A 180 59.96 -27.40 49.59
CA ALA A 180 60.15 -27.32 48.13
C ALA A 180 58.99 -27.96 47.33
N HIS A 181 58.16 -28.80 47.95
CA HIS A 181 57.02 -29.44 47.29
C HIS A 181 55.90 -28.45 46.91
N THR A 182 55.91 -27.22 47.45
CA THR A 182 54.83 -26.25 47.22
C THR A 182 54.73 -25.79 45.76
N SER A 183 55.82 -25.74 45.01
CA SER A 183 55.78 -25.34 43.59
C SER A 183 55.26 -26.44 42.67
N ASP A 184 55.28 -27.70 43.13
CA ASP A 184 54.79 -28.86 42.38
C ASP A 184 53.25 -28.96 42.40
N ILE A 185 52.59 -28.27 43.33
CA ILE A 185 51.13 -28.17 43.41
C ILE A 185 50.57 -26.89 42.77
N ASP A 186 51.43 -26.02 42.21
CA ASP A 186 50.99 -24.87 41.44
C ASP A 186 50.23 -25.33 40.19
N THR A 187 49.03 -24.80 39.97
CA THR A 187 48.13 -25.25 38.89
C THR A 187 48.75 -25.03 37.50
N THR A 188 49.55 -23.99 37.33
CA THR A 188 50.33 -23.72 36.11
C THR A 188 51.41 -24.76 35.89
N THR A 189 52.17 -25.10 36.94
CA THR A 189 53.20 -26.15 36.89
C THR A 189 52.58 -27.49 36.53
N MET A 190 51.48 -27.86 37.18
CA MET A 190 50.73 -29.09 36.86
C MET A 190 50.28 -29.11 35.40
N ALA A 191 49.74 -28.00 34.89
CA ALA A 191 49.29 -27.91 33.50
C ALA A 191 50.46 -28.00 32.50
N ASP A 192 51.61 -27.40 32.82
CA ASP A 192 52.84 -27.51 32.00
C ASP A 192 53.37 -28.94 31.95
N ILE A 193 53.36 -29.65 33.08
CA ILE A 193 53.73 -31.07 33.14
C ILE A 193 52.84 -31.90 32.22
N MET A 194 51.51 -31.74 32.34
CA MET A 194 50.57 -32.50 31.53
C MET A 194 50.73 -32.22 30.03
N VAL A 195 50.94 -30.96 29.64
CA VAL A 195 51.17 -30.57 28.24
C VAL A 195 52.46 -31.19 27.70
N LYS A 196 53.56 -31.18 28.47
CA LYS A 196 54.82 -31.81 28.06
C LYS A 196 54.67 -33.31 27.84
N VAL A 197 53.97 -34.02 28.74
CA VAL A 197 53.68 -35.45 28.56
C VAL A 197 52.83 -35.70 27.31
N LEU A 198 51.77 -34.92 27.10
CA LEU A 198 50.88 -35.05 25.93
C LEU A 198 51.61 -34.77 24.60
N THR A 199 52.57 -33.85 24.59
CA THR A 199 53.38 -33.50 23.42
C THR A 199 54.62 -34.39 23.24
N GLY A 200 54.90 -35.31 24.17
CA GLY A 200 56.06 -36.20 24.11
C GLY A 200 57.38 -35.55 24.48
N VAL A 201 57.34 -34.37 25.12
CA VAL A 201 58.51 -33.68 25.66
C VAL A 201 58.82 -34.27 27.04
N THR A 202 60.08 -34.67 27.24
CA THR A 202 60.55 -35.17 28.54
C THR A 202 60.46 -34.08 29.59
N TYR A 203 59.69 -34.33 30.66
CA TYR A 203 59.66 -33.48 31.85
C TYR A 203 60.59 -34.07 32.91
N ALA A 204 61.50 -33.24 33.43
CA ALA A 204 62.25 -33.59 34.64
C ALA A 204 61.29 -33.49 35.82
N ALA A 205 60.73 -34.64 36.20
CA ALA A 205 59.83 -34.74 37.34
C ALA A 205 60.57 -34.23 38.59
N GLY A 206 60.08 -33.13 39.20
CA GLY A 206 60.56 -32.64 40.49
C GLY A 206 60.30 -33.68 41.60
N ALA A 207 59.54 -33.33 42.63
CA ALA A 207 59.10 -34.34 43.61
C ALA A 207 57.81 -35.08 43.17
N SER A 208 57.18 -34.62 42.09
CA SER A 208 56.00 -35.25 41.49
C SER A 208 56.34 -36.55 40.75
N THR A 209 55.45 -37.54 40.75
CA THR A 209 55.57 -38.73 39.90
C THR A 209 54.65 -38.59 38.68
N VAL A 210 55.20 -38.62 37.46
CA VAL A 210 54.40 -38.55 36.23
C VAL A 210 54.57 -39.81 35.39
N SER A 211 53.48 -40.27 34.78
CA SER A 211 53.47 -41.35 33.79
C SER A 211 52.45 -41.04 32.70
N GLY A 212 52.70 -41.43 31.46
CA GLY A 212 51.80 -41.12 30.35
C GLY A 212 52.38 -41.44 28.99
N THR A 213 51.53 -41.31 27.96
CA THR A 213 51.91 -41.48 26.55
C THR A 213 51.49 -40.26 25.76
N SER A 214 52.30 -39.88 24.77
CA SER A 214 51.97 -38.73 23.92
C SER A 214 50.72 -39.00 23.08
N LEU A 215 50.09 -37.92 22.62
CA LEU A 215 48.97 -37.98 21.68
C LEU A 215 49.45 -38.14 20.22
N GLY A 216 50.71 -37.82 19.93
CA GLY A 216 51.30 -37.89 18.59
C GLY A 216 51.05 -36.62 17.76
N THR A 217 51.45 -36.65 16.48
CA THR A 217 51.45 -35.47 15.57
C THR A 217 50.07 -35.05 15.07
N GLY A 218 49.04 -35.88 15.24
CA GLY A 218 47.66 -35.60 14.84
C GLY A 218 46.89 -34.68 15.79
N TRP A 219 47.53 -34.15 16.84
CA TRP A 219 46.89 -33.36 17.88
C TRP A 219 47.62 -32.03 18.09
N THR A 220 46.86 -30.97 18.33
CA THR A 220 47.36 -29.71 18.86
C THR A 220 47.07 -29.67 20.35
N VAL A 221 48.14 -29.53 21.14
CA VAL A 221 48.06 -29.35 22.59
C VAL A 221 48.77 -28.08 22.98
N SER A 222 48.10 -27.20 23.72
CA SER A 222 48.66 -25.94 24.18
C SER A 222 48.18 -25.59 25.58
N ARG A 223 48.87 -24.65 26.25
CA ARG A 223 48.55 -24.20 27.61
C ARG A 223 48.29 -22.70 27.62
N ASN A 224 47.22 -22.28 28.30
CA ASN A 224 46.99 -20.91 28.71
C ASN A 224 46.80 -20.91 30.23
N ASN A 225 47.83 -20.46 30.96
CA ASN A 225 47.85 -20.48 32.43
C ASN A 225 47.58 -21.90 33.00
N SER A 226 46.47 -22.13 33.71
CA SER A 226 46.05 -23.43 34.26
C SER A 226 45.08 -24.22 33.38
N THR A 227 44.80 -23.74 32.17
CA THR A 227 43.94 -24.38 31.18
C THR A 227 44.78 -25.02 30.07
N ILE A 228 44.47 -26.27 29.75
CA ILE A 228 45.09 -27.04 28.66
C ILE A 228 44.07 -27.16 27.53
N TYR A 229 44.48 -26.84 26.32
CA TYR A 229 43.71 -27.03 25.10
C TYR A 229 44.18 -28.28 24.37
N ILE A 230 43.21 -29.09 23.94
CA ILE A 230 43.44 -30.30 23.16
C ILE A 230 42.51 -30.25 21.95
N LYS A 231 43.09 -30.20 20.76
CA LYS A 231 42.36 -30.28 19.49
C LYS A 231 42.90 -31.43 18.65
N LYS A 232 42.00 -32.14 18.00
CA LYS A 232 42.38 -33.14 17.00
C LYS A 232 42.45 -32.48 15.62
N ASN A 233 43.59 -32.60 14.93
CA ASN A 233 43.87 -31.84 13.71
C ASN A 233 43.05 -32.31 12.51
N ASP A 234 42.57 -33.54 12.54
CA ASP A 234 41.72 -34.15 11.51
C ASP A 234 40.22 -33.83 11.68
N GLY A 235 39.84 -33.12 12.76
CA GLY A 235 38.46 -32.76 13.06
C GLY A 235 37.58 -33.92 13.57
N THR A 236 38.11 -35.15 13.68
CA THR A 236 37.32 -36.29 14.12
C THR A 236 36.98 -36.21 15.62
N ALA A 237 35.81 -36.73 15.99
CA ALA A 237 35.36 -36.72 17.37
C ALA A 237 36.30 -37.52 18.28
N PHE A 238 36.48 -37.05 19.51
CA PHE A 238 37.20 -37.75 20.57
C PHE A 238 36.49 -37.56 21.91
N THR A 239 36.76 -38.46 22.85
CA THR A 239 36.26 -38.35 24.22
C THR A 239 37.34 -37.86 25.16
N LEU A 240 36.96 -36.97 26.08
CA LEU A 240 37.85 -36.39 27.08
C LEU A 240 37.30 -36.70 28.47
N LYS A 241 38.10 -37.34 29.33
CA LYS A 241 37.73 -37.62 30.72
C LYS A 241 38.89 -37.31 31.65
N VAL A 242 38.58 -36.69 32.78
CA VAL A 242 39.55 -36.46 33.85
C VAL A 242 39.11 -37.17 35.14
N GLU A 243 40.09 -37.58 35.93
CA GLU A 243 39.89 -38.05 37.30
C GLU A 243 40.85 -37.29 38.22
N ASP A 244 40.34 -36.82 39.35
CA ASP A 244 41.16 -36.20 40.38
C ASP A 244 41.01 -36.94 41.72
N GLY A 245 41.94 -36.69 42.64
CA GLY A 245 41.88 -37.19 44.00
C GLY A 245 40.98 -36.39 44.94
N GLN A 246 40.09 -35.53 44.42
CA GLN A 246 39.29 -34.54 45.16
C GLN A 246 37.84 -34.42 44.66
N ASN A 247 37.23 -35.54 44.25
CA ASN A 247 35.81 -35.61 43.88
C ASN A 247 35.41 -34.65 42.74
N GLY A 248 36.31 -34.39 41.79
CA GLY A 248 36.07 -33.54 40.60
C GLY A 248 36.24 -32.03 40.84
N ASN A 249 36.59 -31.59 42.04
CA ASN A 249 36.73 -30.17 42.37
C ASN A 249 38.06 -29.56 41.93
N ALA A 250 39.09 -30.38 41.75
CA ALA A 250 40.46 -29.94 41.53
C ALA A 250 40.83 -29.92 40.05
N MET A 251 40.23 -30.78 39.23
CA MET A 251 40.42 -30.82 37.78
C MET A 251 39.14 -31.27 37.07
N PHE A 252 38.74 -30.53 36.04
CA PHE A 252 37.57 -30.83 35.22
C PHE A 252 37.90 -30.70 33.73
N ALA A 253 37.11 -31.35 32.88
CA ALA A 253 37.26 -31.32 31.43
C ALA A 253 35.98 -30.79 30.80
N ILE A 254 36.11 -29.95 29.78
CA ILE A 254 35.01 -29.42 28.98
C ILE A 254 35.18 -29.94 27.56
N LYS A 255 34.16 -30.65 27.07
CA LYS A 255 34.09 -31.17 25.70
C LYS A 255 32.68 -30.99 25.16
N ASP A 256 32.54 -30.19 24.11
CA ASP A 256 31.32 -29.84 23.37
C ASP A 256 30.22 -29.12 24.18
N ALA A 257 29.98 -29.53 25.43
CA ALA A 257 28.98 -28.94 26.30
C ALA A 257 29.44 -28.80 27.75
N THR A 258 28.86 -27.82 28.45
CA THR A 258 28.95 -27.62 29.91
C THR A 258 27.57 -27.34 30.49
N ALA A 259 27.39 -27.57 31.79
CA ALA A 259 26.10 -27.46 32.46
C ALA A 259 25.73 -26.03 32.91
N GLN A 260 26.72 -25.17 33.14
CA GLN A 260 26.51 -23.79 33.59
C GLN A 260 27.67 -22.90 33.11
N PHE A 261 27.42 -21.60 32.99
CA PHE A 261 28.41 -20.64 32.54
C PHE A 261 29.59 -20.54 33.51
N GLU A 262 29.34 -20.69 34.82
CA GLU A 262 30.35 -20.62 35.88
C GLU A 262 31.37 -21.76 35.82
N ASP A 263 31.07 -22.83 35.07
CA ASP A 263 32.01 -23.93 34.84
C ASP A 263 33.03 -23.59 33.76
N LEU A 264 32.84 -22.51 33.00
CA LEU A 264 33.82 -22.07 32.01
C LEU A 264 35.09 -21.53 32.70
N PRO A 265 36.28 -21.84 32.16
CA PRO A 265 37.52 -21.36 32.75
C PRO A 265 37.68 -19.85 32.57
N LEU A 266 38.34 -19.23 33.55
CA LEU A 266 38.76 -17.84 33.45
C LEU A 266 39.73 -17.65 32.27
N TYR A 267 40.69 -18.56 32.06
CA TYR A 267 41.63 -18.49 30.95
C TYR A 267 41.19 -19.42 29.83
N GLY A 268 40.56 -18.86 28.81
CA GLY A 268 40.07 -19.59 27.64
C GLY A 268 41.10 -19.65 26.51
N PHE A 269 40.69 -20.28 25.41
CA PHE A 269 41.42 -20.29 24.14
C PHE A 269 40.56 -19.64 23.07
N GLN A 270 41.15 -18.74 22.28
CA GLN A 270 40.50 -18.07 21.17
C GLN A 270 39.88 -19.11 20.24
N ASN A 271 38.62 -18.88 19.86
CA ASN A 271 37.82 -19.78 19.04
C ASN A 271 37.52 -21.13 19.69
N PHE A 272 37.62 -21.24 21.02
CA PHE A 272 37.00 -22.35 21.74
C PHE A 272 35.50 -22.10 21.82
N HIS A 273 34.74 -23.01 21.21
CA HIS A 273 33.29 -23.00 21.14
C HIS A 273 32.72 -24.07 22.06
N VAL A 274 31.65 -23.74 22.77
CA VAL A 274 31.02 -24.65 23.72
C VAL A 274 29.53 -24.36 23.84
N LYS A 275 28.74 -25.43 23.93
CA LYS A 275 27.32 -25.37 24.25
C LYS A 275 27.12 -25.30 25.76
N ILE A 276 26.34 -24.35 26.24
CA ILE A 276 25.92 -24.29 27.64
C ILE A 276 24.50 -24.83 27.69
N GLN A 277 24.33 -25.94 28.41
CA GLN A 277 23.04 -26.60 28.55
C GLN A 277 22.22 -25.90 29.62
N GLY A 278 21.01 -25.47 29.26
CA GLY A 278 20.07 -24.87 30.18
C GLY A 278 19.62 -25.89 31.23
N ARG A 279 19.43 -25.43 32.47
CA ARG A 279 18.92 -26.30 33.54
C ARG A 279 17.42 -26.50 33.34
N SER A 280 16.97 -27.76 33.27
CA SER A 280 15.55 -28.08 33.04
C SER A 280 14.58 -27.51 34.10
N ALA A 281 15.09 -27.08 35.26
CA ALA A 281 14.31 -26.52 36.35
C ALA A 281 14.15 -24.98 36.30
N SER A 282 15.03 -24.25 35.61
CA SER A 282 14.97 -22.78 35.50
C SER A 282 14.26 -22.28 34.25
N GLY A 283 14.01 -23.16 33.27
CA GLY A 283 13.40 -22.77 31.99
C GLY A 283 14.36 -22.06 31.05
N ASP A 284 15.65 -21.96 31.42
CA ASP A 284 16.69 -21.40 30.58
C ASP A 284 16.93 -22.33 29.38
N GLY A 285 16.93 -21.75 28.18
CA GLY A 285 17.26 -22.47 26.95
C GLY A 285 18.76 -22.74 26.81
N ASP A 286 19.10 -23.68 25.93
CA ASP A 286 20.49 -23.92 25.55
C ASP A 286 21.03 -22.76 24.72
N TYR A 287 22.30 -22.37 24.96
CA TYR A 287 22.99 -21.34 24.17
C TYR A 287 24.46 -21.70 23.95
N TYR A 288 25.15 -20.91 23.11
CA TYR A 288 26.53 -21.19 22.72
C TYR A 288 27.45 -20.03 23.12
N ALA A 289 28.63 -20.35 23.62
CA ALA A 289 29.64 -19.37 24.00
C ALA A 289 30.94 -19.59 23.22
N LEU A 290 31.56 -18.49 22.81
CA LEU A 290 32.84 -18.44 22.12
C LEU A 290 33.82 -17.57 22.90
N CYS A 291 35.01 -18.09 23.17
CA CYS A 291 36.08 -17.31 23.76
C CYS A 291 36.73 -16.40 22.69
N GLN A 292 36.67 -15.08 22.89
CA GLN A 292 37.09 -14.10 21.88
C GLN A 292 38.60 -13.96 21.72
N SER A 293 39.35 -14.01 22.83
CA SER A 293 40.80 -13.88 22.81
C SER A 293 41.45 -14.55 24.01
N ASN A 294 42.71 -14.94 23.83
CA ASN A 294 43.53 -15.52 24.90
C ASN A 294 43.93 -14.52 25.98
N GLU A 295 43.82 -13.22 25.70
CA GLU A 295 44.32 -12.14 26.55
C GLU A 295 43.20 -11.47 27.36
N GLN A 296 42.03 -11.24 26.74
CA GLN A 296 40.92 -10.54 27.39
C GLN A 296 40.00 -11.50 28.16
N ASN A 297 40.06 -12.81 27.90
CA ASN A 297 39.30 -13.83 28.64
C ASN A 297 37.78 -13.59 28.68
N VAL A 298 37.25 -13.04 27.58
CA VAL A 298 35.81 -12.76 27.45
C VAL A 298 35.14 -13.88 26.67
N TRP A 299 34.13 -14.48 27.28
CA TRP A 299 33.20 -15.39 26.64
C TRP A 299 32.02 -14.58 26.09
N LYS A 300 31.84 -14.59 24.77
CA LYS A 300 30.70 -13.94 24.10
C LYS A 300 29.73 -15.01 23.63
N GLU A 301 28.45 -14.71 23.71
CA GLU A 301 27.42 -15.53 23.07
C GLU A 301 27.67 -15.66 21.56
N SER A 302 27.38 -16.83 21.01
CA SER A 302 27.66 -17.18 19.62
C SER A 302 26.56 -18.08 19.04
N LEU A 303 26.74 -18.41 17.78
CA LEU A 303 25.89 -19.27 16.98
C LEU A 303 26.34 -20.74 17.06
N ALA A 304 25.45 -21.68 16.75
CA ALA A 304 25.82 -23.09 16.63
C ALA A 304 26.76 -23.33 15.43
N GLU A 305 27.52 -24.42 15.47
CA GLU A 305 28.43 -24.80 14.39
C GLU A 305 27.68 -25.44 13.22
N GLY A 306 28.13 -25.20 11.98
CA GLY A 306 27.61 -25.87 10.78
C GLY A 306 26.17 -25.57 10.38
N ILE A 307 25.56 -24.47 10.86
CA ILE A 307 24.18 -24.06 10.53
C ILE A 307 24.15 -22.95 9.48
N GLN A 308 23.05 -22.82 8.75
CA GLN A 308 22.84 -21.69 7.83
C GLN A 308 22.52 -20.42 8.62
N THR A 309 23.18 -19.31 8.30
CA THR A 309 23.07 -18.06 9.09
C THR A 309 22.35 -16.92 8.39
N SER A 310 22.13 -17.02 7.08
CA SER A 310 21.77 -15.86 6.26
C SER A 310 20.62 -16.15 5.30
N ILE A 311 19.73 -15.18 5.16
CA ILE A 311 18.63 -15.18 4.20
C ILE A 311 19.19 -14.80 2.83
N ASP A 312 18.69 -15.40 1.74
CA ASP A 312 19.13 -15.06 0.38
C ASP A 312 18.61 -13.67 -0.05
N PRO A 313 19.50 -12.65 -0.19
CA PRO A 313 19.10 -11.31 -0.57
C PRO A 313 18.50 -11.22 -1.97
N MET A 314 18.77 -12.19 -2.86
CA MET A 314 18.20 -12.22 -4.22
C MET A 314 16.72 -12.58 -4.24
N THR A 315 16.22 -13.23 -3.19
CA THR A 315 14.83 -13.66 -3.07
C THR A 315 13.99 -12.74 -2.18
N MET A 316 14.65 -11.87 -1.42
CA MET A 316 14.01 -10.86 -0.56
C MET A 316 13.59 -9.62 -1.36
N PRO A 317 12.71 -8.74 -0.80
CA PRO A 317 12.31 -7.49 -1.45
C PRO A 317 13.49 -6.55 -1.72
N PHE A 318 13.50 -5.97 -2.92
CA PHE A 318 14.53 -5.02 -3.34
C PHE A 318 14.09 -3.59 -3.00
N SER A 319 15.04 -2.69 -2.80
CA SER A 319 14.75 -1.26 -2.63
C SER A 319 15.10 -0.46 -3.88
N LEU A 320 14.20 0.47 -4.21
CA LEU A 320 14.44 1.55 -5.14
C LEU A 320 14.78 2.79 -4.34
N VAL A 321 16.02 3.26 -4.47
CA VAL A 321 16.56 4.41 -3.75
C VAL A 321 16.92 5.51 -4.74
N ARG A 322 16.61 6.76 -4.38
CA ARG A 322 17.02 7.94 -5.15
C ARG A 322 18.43 8.34 -4.75
N GLU A 323 19.32 8.50 -5.72
CA GLU A 323 20.68 8.98 -5.52
C GLU A 323 20.72 10.51 -5.54
N ALA A 324 21.75 11.12 -4.95
CA ALA A 324 21.91 12.58 -4.89
C ALA A 324 21.98 13.25 -6.28
N ASN A 325 22.37 12.51 -7.33
CA ASN A 325 22.41 12.99 -8.71
C ASN A 325 21.04 12.98 -9.41
N GLY A 326 19.96 12.56 -8.72
CA GLY A 326 18.61 12.45 -9.27
C GLY A 326 18.31 11.20 -10.08
N SER A 327 19.27 10.29 -10.22
CA SER A 327 19.03 8.93 -10.74
C SER A 327 18.49 8.02 -9.64
N PHE A 328 17.95 6.87 -10.04
CA PHE A 328 17.46 5.84 -9.13
C PHE A 328 18.34 4.59 -9.21
N THR A 329 18.54 3.92 -8.10
CA THR A 329 19.21 2.63 -8.03
C THR A 329 18.25 1.58 -7.50
N PHE A 330 17.99 0.55 -8.29
CA PHE A 330 17.24 -0.63 -7.87
C PHE A 330 18.22 -1.70 -7.40
N ARG A 331 18.32 -1.89 -6.08
CA ARG A 331 19.34 -2.74 -5.46
C ARG A 331 18.75 -3.71 -4.44
N GLN A 332 19.51 -4.78 -4.22
CA GLN A 332 19.28 -5.68 -3.09
C GLN A 332 19.54 -4.97 -1.78
N ASN A 333 18.76 -5.30 -0.75
CA ASN A 333 19.03 -4.85 0.61
C ASN A 333 20.01 -5.81 1.30
N THR A 334 20.84 -5.26 2.17
CA THR A 334 21.74 -6.06 3.01
C THR A 334 20.99 -6.52 4.25
N TRP A 335 20.61 -7.80 4.27
CA TRP A 335 19.93 -8.41 5.42
C TRP A 335 20.96 -8.88 6.45
N ASN A 336 20.72 -8.57 7.72
CA ASN A 336 21.64 -8.95 8.78
C ASN A 336 21.66 -10.47 8.92
N SER A 337 22.86 -11.02 9.08
CA SER A 337 23.03 -12.45 9.34
C SER A 337 22.79 -12.75 10.81
N ARG A 338 22.44 -14.00 11.08
CA ARG A 338 22.26 -14.52 12.42
C ARG A 338 23.58 -14.54 13.18
N GLU A 339 23.60 -13.97 14.39
CA GLU A 339 24.80 -13.89 15.24
C GLU A 339 24.80 -14.88 16.42
N VAL A 340 23.61 -15.32 16.88
CA VAL A 340 23.45 -16.13 18.11
C VAL A 340 22.41 -17.26 17.97
N GLY A 341 22.60 -18.31 18.76
CA GLY A 341 21.68 -19.46 18.92
C GLY A 341 21.78 -20.56 17.85
N ASP A 342 20.81 -21.46 17.85
CA ASP A 342 20.60 -22.54 16.86
C ASP A 342 19.21 -22.53 16.19
N ASP A 343 18.96 -23.43 15.24
CA ASP A 343 17.69 -23.52 14.50
C ASP A 343 16.44 -23.71 15.38
N ASN A 344 16.58 -23.96 16.68
CA ASN A 344 15.47 -24.03 17.64
C ASN A 344 15.33 -22.75 18.49
N SER A 345 16.44 -22.18 18.99
CA SER A 345 16.42 -21.04 19.92
C SER A 345 16.24 -19.69 19.24
N ASN A 346 16.69 -19.55 18.00
CA ASN A 346 16.49 -18.35 17.18
C ASN A 346 16.30 -18.80 15.71
N PRO A 347 15.15 -19.45 15.40
CA PRO A 347 14.87 -20.05 14.10
C PRO A 347 14.80 -19.01 12.98
N PHE A 348 14.90 -19.48 11.73
CA PHE A 348 14.54 -18.64 10.59
C PHE A 348 13.09 -18.15 10.71
N SER A 349 12.85 -16.90 10.36
CA SER A 349 11.50 -16.35 10.30
C SER A 349 10.61 -17.13 9.34
N SER A 350 9.32 -17.18 9.65
CA SER A 350 8.33 -18.03 9.03
C SER A 350 8.07 -17.75 7.54
N PHE A 351 8.50 -16.59 7.02
CA PHE A 351 8.46 -16.28 5.59
C PHE A 351 9.50 -17.04 4.77
N VAL A 352 10.54 -17.60 5.39
CA VAL A 352 11.58 -18.37 4.68
C VAL A 352 10.99 -19.71 4.20
N GLY A 353 11.10 -19.98 2.89
CA GLY A 353 10.43 -21.09 2.22
C GLY A 353 9.01 -20.77 1.74
N ARG A 354 8.53 -19.53 1.96
CA ARG A 354 7.23 -19.02 1.49
C ARG A 354 7.40 -17.74 0.69
N SER A 355 6.32 -17.27 0.06
CA SER A 355 6.28 -15.98 -0.63
C SER A 355 5.79 -14.87 0.31
N ILE A 356 6.18 -13.62 0.01
CA ILE A 356 5.74 -12.43 0.74
C ILE A 356 4.54 -11.81 -0.01
N ASN A 357 3.44 -11.57 0.71
CA ASN A 357 2.20 -11.03 0.14
C ASN A 357 2.13 -9.50 0.19
N ASP A 358 2.60 -8.87 1.27
CA ASP A 358 2.59 -7.42 1.45
C ASP A 358 3.76 -6.98 2.34
N VAL A 359 4.13 -5.70 2.21
CA VAL A 359 5.09 -5.02 3.09
C VAL A 359 4.40 -3.81 3.70
N PHE A 360 4.63 -3.61 4.98
CA PHE A 360 4.07 -2.49 5.72
C PHE A 360 5.08 -2.02 6.76
N PHE A 361 4.82 -0.84 7.32
CA PHE A 361 5.63 -0.27 8.38
C PHE A 361 4.74 0.02 9.58
N HIS A 362 5.13 -0.43 10.77
CA HIS A 362 4.34 -0.24 11.97
C HIS A 362 5.24 -0.14 13.20
N LYS A 363 5.02 0.87 14.05
CA LYS A 363 5.75 1.10 15.32
C LYS A 363 7.29 0.91 15.20
N ASN A 364 7.90 1.57 14.20
CA ASN A 364 9.35 1.52 13.92
C ASN A 364 9.90 0.12 13.56
N ARG A 365 9.06 -0.74 12.99
CA ARG A 365 9.41 -2.06 12.49
C ARG A 365 8.96 -2.21 11.04
N LEU A 366 9.80 -2.82 10.22
CA LEU A 366 9.44 -3.26 8.88
C LEU A 366 8.71 -4.59 8.98
N GLY A 367 7.55 -4.71 8.36
CA GLY A 367 6.70 -5.88 8.44
C GLY A 367 6.46 -6.56 7.10
N PHE A 368 6.40 -7.88 7.13
CA PHE A 368 6.03 -8.74 6.01
C PHE A 368 4.84 -9.62 6.38
N LEU A 369 3.91 -9.75 5.45
CA LEU A 369 2.88 -10.78 5.50
C LEU A 369 3.31 -11.97 4.65
N SER A 370 3.27 -13.17 5.23
CA SER A 370 3.56 -14.40 4.50
C SER A 370 2.63 -15.50 4.98
N ASP A 371 1.83 -16.03 4.07
CA ASP A 371 0.84 -17.08 4.39
C ASP A 371 -0.07 -16.61 5.54
N GLU A 372 -0.09 -17.32 6.68
CA GLU A 372 -0.89 -16.95 7.86
C GLU A 372 -0.11 -16.13 8.90
N ASN A 373 1.14 -15.76 8.60
CA ASN A 373 2.05 -15.14 9.56
C ASN A 373 2.25 -13.65 9.30
N CYS A 374 2.32 -12.90 10.39
CA CYS A 374 2.72 -11.50 10.44
C CYS A 374 4.11 -11.44 11.07
N ILE A 375 5.11 -11.04 10.28
CA ILE A 375 6.51 -10.98 10.69
C ILE A 375 6.98 -9.53 10.73
N LEU A 376 7.56 -9.09 11.83
CA LEU A 376 8.11 -7.75 12.03
C LEU A 376 9.60 -7.84 12.35
N SER A 377 10.39 -6.94 11.77
CA SER A 377 11.81 -6.75 12.10
C SER A 377 12.01 -6.37 13.56
N SER A 378 13.26 -6.40 14.02
CA SER A 378 13.62 -5.76 15.29
C SER A 378 13.29 -4.26 15.30
N GLY A 379 13.08 -3.70 16.48
CA GLY A 379 12.80 -2.27 16.66
C GLY A 379 13.98 -1.42 16.22
N GLY A 380 13.78 -0.51 15.26
CA GLY A 380 14.81 0.42 14.80
C GLY A 380 15.83 -0.13 13.81
N ASP A 381 15.99 -1.45 13.68
CA ASP A 381 16.77 -2.09 12.62
C ASP A 381 15.84 -2.90 11.70
N TYR A 382 15.57 -2.32 10.52
CA TYR A 382 14.57 -2.82 9.55
C TYR A 382 15.02 -4.09 8.81
N PHE A 383 16.33 -4.36 8.77
CA PHE A 383 16.90 -5.47 8.00
C PHE A 383 17.30 -6.67 8.87
N LYS A 384 16.96 -6.61 10.16
CA LYS A 384 17.27 -7.64 11.14
C LYS A 384 16.01 -8.39 11.58
N TYR A 385 16.03 -9.70 11.33
CA TYR A 385 14.98 -10.66 11.68
C TYR A 385 15.50 -11.76 12.62
N TRP A 386 16.57 -11.44 13.36
CA TRP A 386 17.19 -12.32 14.34
C TRP A 386 17.23 -11.65 15.69
N ARG A 387 17.08 -12.44 16.76
CA ARG A 387 17.33 -11.96 18.12
C ARG A 387 18.79 -11.59 18.32
N THR A 388 19.05 -10.62 19.20
CA THR A 388 20.42 -10.23 19.61
C THR A 388 21.05 -11.21 20.58
N THR A 389 20.24 -11.82 21.45
CA THR A 389 20.61 -12.82 22.45
C THR A 389 19.50 -13.86 22.54
N VAL A 390 19.84 -15.11 22.88
CA VAL A 390 18.84 -16.15 23.19
C VAL A 390 18.63 -16.35 24.69
N LEU A 391 19.40 -15.65 25.53
CA LEU A 391 19.34 -15.76 26.99
C LEU A 391 18.06 -15.13 27.57
N SER A 392 17.65 -13.99 27.02
CA SER A 392 16.42 -13.32 27.41
C SER A 392 15.72 -12.76 26.17
N LEU A 393 14.40 -12.76 26.20
CA LEU A 393 13.62 -12.08 25.18
C LEU A 393 13.67 -10.57 25.44
N LEU A 394 14.17 -9.81 24.48
CA LEU A 394 14.19 -8.35 24.56
C LEU A 394 12.93 -7.76 23.92
N ASP A 395 12.57 -6.56 24.35
CA ASP A 395 11.38 -5.86 23.84
C ASP A 395 11.53 -5.44 22.36
N ASP A 396 12.76 -5.22 21.90
CA ASP A 396 13.10 -4.84 20.53
C ASP A 396 13.32 -6.03 19.59
N ASP A 397 13.29 -7.26 20.08
CA ASP A 397 13.49 -8.46 19.27
C ASP A 397 12.42 -8.61 18.16
N PRO A 398 12.71 -9.31 17.05
CA PRO A 398 11.75 -9.57 15.97
C PRO A 398 10.49 -10.28 16.47
N ILE A 399 9.37 -10.00 15.81
CA ILE A 399 8.06 -10.59 16.13
C ILE A 399 7.64 -11.48 14.96
N ASP A 400 7.29 -12.73 15.23
CA ASP A 400 6.80 -13.68 14.23
C ASP A 400 5.59 -14.40 14.84
N ILE A 401 4.40 -13.97 14.45
CA ILE A 401 3.14 -14.47 15.00
C ILE A 401 2.24 -14.98 13.87
N ALA A 402 1.62 -16.13 14.11
CA ALA A 402 0.58 -16.67 13.25
C ALA A 402 -0.78 -16.07 13.61
N ALA A 403 -1.64 -15.90 12.62
CA ALA A 403 -3.04 -15.58 12.82
C ALA A 403 -3.73 -16.71 13.59
N SER A 404 -4.44 -16.37 14.65
CA SER A 404 -5.16 -17.35 15.47
C SER A 404 -6.61 -17.44 15.00
N HIS A 405 -6.92 -18.46 14.21
CA HIS A 405 -8.27 -18.72 13.68
C HIS A 405 -8.47 -20.22 13.38
N ASP A 406 -9.73 -20.67 13.30
CA ASP A 406 -10.07 -22.06 12.99
C ASP A 406 -10.01 -22.39 11.49
N LYS A 407 -10.24 -21.37 10.65
CA LYS A 407 -10.10 -21.42 9.19
C LYS A 407 -8.70 -21.02 8.74
N VAL A 408 -8.26 -21.62 7.63
CA VAL A 408 -7.03 -21.23 6.94
C VAL A 408 -7.20 -19.81 6.39
N SER A 409 -6.37 -18.88 6.85
CA SER A 409 -6.52 -17.44 6.57
C SER A 409 -5.20 -16.85 6.10
N ILE A 410 -5.00 -16.85 4.77
CA ILE A 410 -3.83 -16.23 4.15
C ILE A 410 -3.93 -14.70 4.26
N LEU A 411 -2.96 -14.07 4.91
CA LEU A 411 -2.86 -12.63 5.09
C LEU A 411 -2.38 -11.97 3.80
N ARG A 412 -3.18 -11.04 3.25
CA ARG A 412 -2.95 -10.40 1.93
C ARG A 412 -2.58 -8.95 1.98
N SER A 413 -3.08 -8.20 2.96
CA SER A 413 -2.89 -6.76 3.05
C SER A 413 -2.90 -6.29 4.49
N ALA A 414 -2.02 -5.34 4.80
CA ALA A 414 -1.96 -4.68 6.12
C ALA A 414 -2.15 -3.18 5.97
N ILE A 415 -2.97 -2.59 6.86
CA ILE A 415 -3.29 -1.17 6.87
C ILE A 415 -3.30 -0.66 8.32
N PRO A 416 -2.60 0.45 8.61
CA PRO A 416 -2.69 1.08 9.92
C PRO A 416 -4.09 1.67 10.13
N TYR A 417 -4.72 1.36 11.26
CA TYR A 417 -6.07 1.80 11.60
C TYR A 417 -6.22 1.98 13.11
N GLN A 418 -6.58 3.20 13.56
CA GLN A 418 -6.81 3.54 14.98
C GLN A 418 -5.74 2.98 15.93
N GLU A 419 -4.49 3.43 15.76
CA GLU A 419 -3.30 3.02 16.53
C GLU A 419 -2.86 1.55 16.38
N ASN A 420 -3.74 0.69 15.88
CA ASN A 420 -3.47 -0.71 15.61
C ASN A 420 -3.19 -0.95 14.13
N LEU A 421 -2.81 -2.18 13.81
CA LEU A 421 -2.71 -2.65 12.43
C LEU A 421 -3.88 -3.57 12.14
N LEU A 422 -4.64 -3.25 11.10
CA LEU A 422 -5.70 -4.12 10.57
C LEU A 422 -5.13 -4.92 9.41
N LEU A 423 -5.23 -6.25 9.51
CA LEU A 423 -4.79 -7.18 8.49
C LEU A 423 -6.01 -7.84 7.85
N PHE A 424 -5.98 -7.95 6.53
CA PHE A 424 -7.03 -8.56 5.74
C PHE A 424 -6.54 -9.90 5.20
N SER A 425 -7.32 -10.94 5.48
CA SER A 425 -7.28 -12.19 4.73
C SER A 425 -8.45 -12.25 3.75
N ASP A 426 -8.53 -13.36 3.01
CA ASP A 426 -9.57 -13.58 2.01
C ASP A 426 -11.00 -13.64 2.64
N GLN A 427 -11.13 -14.08 3.91
CA GLN A 427 -12.42 -14.30 4.58
C GLN A 427 -12.57 -13.64 5.96
N THR A 428 -11.46 -13.29 6.61
CA THR A 428 -11.48 -12.74 7.96
C THR A 428 -10.52 -11.56 8.10
N GLN A 429 -10.84 -10.65 9.03
CA GLN A 429 -9.97 -9.55 9.41
C GLN A 429 -9.32 -9.86 10.76
N PHE A 430 -8.06 -9.47 10.89
CA PHE A 430 -7.28 -9.60 12.12
C PHE A 430 -6.79 -8.23 12.57
N ARG A 431 -6.71 -8.04 13.88
CA ARG A 431 -6.08 -6.85 14.45
C ARG A 431 -4.80 -7.28 15.14
N LEU A 432 -3.68 -6.65 14.78
CA LEU A 432 -2.46 -6.79 15.56
C LEU A 432 -2.65 -6.03 16.86
N GLU A 433 -2.73 -6.78 17.95
CA GLU A 433 -2.80 -6.24 19.30
C GLU A 433 -1.45 -6.38 19.98
N GLY A 434 -1.15 -5.43 20.86
CA GLY A 434 0.01 -5.45 21.74
C GLY A 434 -0.24 -4.55 22.95
N GLY A 435 0.70 -4.54 23.89
CA GLY A 435 0.66 -3.57 24.99
C GLY A 435 0.98 -2.14 24.52
N ASP A 436 1.21 -1.24 25.47
CA ASP A 436 1.65 0.14 25.21
C ASP A 436 2.87 0.15 24.27
N ILE A 437 3.80 -0.79 24.50
CA ILE A 437 4.93 -1.08 23.63
C ILE A 437 4.66 -2.41 22.92
N LEU A 438 4.86 -2.44 21.60
CA LEU A 438 4.73 -3.66 20.81
C LEU A 438 6.00 -4.51 20.97
N THR A 439 5.87 -5.54 21.80
CA THR A 439 6.95 -6.50 22.11
C THR A 439 6.56 -7.91 21.65
N PRO A 440 7.53 -8.78 21.33
CA PRO A 440 7.24 -10.16 20.95
C PRO A 440 6.48 -10.95 22.01
N GLN A 441 6.57 -10.57 23.29
CA GLN A 441 5.83 -11.23 24.37
C GLN A 441 4.35 -10.85 24.42
N THR A 442 3.99 -9.63 24.01
CA THR A 442 2.61 -9.10 24.12
C THR A 442 1.87 -9.11 22.80
N ALA A 443 2.57 -9.26 21.68
CA ALA A 443 1.98 -9.26 20.35
C ALA A 443 1.05 -10.46 20.15
N SER A 444 -0.19 -10.19 19.73
CA SER A 444 -1.17 -11.21 19.38
C SER A 444 -1.96 -10.78 18.15
N LEU A 445 -2.51 -11.77 17.43
CA LEU A 445 -3.25 -11.56 16.18
C LEU A 445 -4.62 -12.24 16.22
N PRO A 446 -5.56 -11.76 17.08
CA PRO A 446 -6.93 -12.26 17.11
C PRO A 446 -7.74 -11.80 15.88
N ALA A 447 -8.70 -12.63 15.47
CA ALA A 447 -9.69 -12.26 14.48
C ALA A 447 -10.70 -11.27 15.08
N THR A 448 -11.06 -10.24 14.31
CA THR A 448 -12.04 -9.22 14.72
C THR A 448 -13.40 -9.45 14.08
N THR A 449 -13.42 -9.72 12.78
CA THR A 449 -14.63 -9.86 11.97
C THR A 449 -14.41 -10.89 10.86
N GLU A 450 -15.48 -11.49 10.36
CA GLU A 450 -15.45 -12.51 9.29
C GLU A 450 -16.04 -12.00 7.98
N PHE A 451 -15.74 -10.76 7.60
CA PHE A 451 -16.18 -10.24 6.31
C PHE A 451 -15.28 -10.76 5.19
N GLN A 452 -15.86 -11.21 4.08
CA GLN A 452 -15.06 -11.58 2.91
C GLN A 452 -14.50 -10.33 2.24
N ALA A 453 -13.25 -10.39 1.80
CA ALA A 453 -12.58 -9.29 1.11
C ALA A 453 -11.94 -9.77 -0.19
N SER A 454 -11.96 -8.90 -1.21
CA SER A 454 -11.22 -9.14 -2.44
C SER A 454 -9.72 -9.11 -2.18
N THR A 455 -9.01 -10.06 -2.76
CA THR A 455 -7.56 -10.20 -2.64
C THR A 455 -6.79 -9.33 -3.63
N LYS A 456 -7.49 -8.72 -4.59
CA LYS A 456 -6.88 -8.00 -5.72
C LYS A 456 -6.62 -6.53 -5.40
N ALA A 457 -7.54 -5.89 -4.66
CA ALA A 457 -7.43 -4.48 -4.30
C ALA A 457 -7.01 -4.32 -2.84
N LYS A 458 -5.94 -3.56 -2.60
CA LYS A 458 -5.56 -3.17 -1.23
C LYS A 458 -6.67 -2.27 -0.66
N PRO A 459 -7.20 -2.55 0.55
CA PRO A 459 -8.16 -1.66 1.18
C PRO A 459 -7.56 -0.27 1.46
N VAL A 460 -8.42 0.72 1.68
CA VAL A 460 -7.98 2.12 1.85
C VAL A 460 -8.64 2.76 3.07
N GLY A 461 -7.83 3.40 3.91
CA GLY A 461 -8.31 4.19 5.02
C GLY A 461 -8.82 5.56 4.55
N ALA A 462 -9.93 6.02 5.12
CA ALA A 462 -10.49 7.35 4.90
C ALA A 462 -11.08 7.88 6.20
N GLY A 463 -10.36 8.79 6.86
CA GLY A 463 -10.75 9.30 8.18
C GLY A 463 -10.80 8.17 9.21
N THR A 464 -11.98 7.93 9.78
CA THR A 464 -12.23 6.88 10.79
C THR A 464 -12.73 5.56 10.19
N SER A 465 -12.88 5.46 8.87
CA SER A 465 -13.38 4.26 8.18
C SER A 465 -12.31 3.64 7.28
N VAL A 466 -12.46 2.36 6.97
CA VAL A 466 -11.65 1.65 5.95
C VAL A 466 -12.59 1.09 4.89
N PHE A 467 -12.35 1.43 3.62
CA PHE A 467 -13.09 0.86 2.50
C PHE A 467 -12.37 -0.35 1.93
N PHE A 468 -13.11 -1.43 1.72
CA PHE A 468 -12.61 -2.64 1.07
C PHE A 468 -13.61 -3.16 0.04
N ALA A 469 -13.09 -3.82 -0.98
CA ALA A 469 -13.91 -4.43 -2.04
C ALA A 469 -14.27 -5.87 -1.68
N VAL A 470 -15.44 -6.31 -2.12
CA VAL A 470 -15.93 -7.67 -2.04
C VAL A 470 -16.33 -8.11 -3.45
N GLU A 471 -15.81 -9.24 -3.92
CA GLU A 471 -16.19 -9.76 -5.24
C GLU A 471 -17.49 -10.57 -5.12
N LYS A 472 -18.48 -10.25 -5.96
CA LYS A 472 -19.55 -11.19 -6.33
C LYS A 472 -19.14 -11.84 -7.65
N ASN A 473 -20.09 -12.45 -8.36
CA ASN A 473 -19.80 -13.09 -9.65
C ASN A 473 -19.46 -12.06 -10.74
N ASP A 474 -20.46 -11.31 -11.22
CA ASP A 474 -20.29 -10.35 -12.33
C ASP A 474 -20.05 -8.90 -11.87
N TYR A 475 -20.38 -8.62 -10.60
CA TYR A 475 -20.29 -7.29 -9.98
C TYR A 475 -19.48 -7.35 -8.69
N SER A 476 -19.06 -6.19 -8.20
CA SER A 476 -18.38 -6.05 -6.92
C SER A 476 -19.23 -5.23 -5.96
N ALA A 477 -19.13 -5.53 -4.68
CA ALA A 477 -19.62 -4.66 -3.61
C ALA A 477 -18.45 -3.94 -2.94
N ILE A 478 -18.76 -2.81 -2.31
CA ILE A 478 -17.80 -2.09 -1.46
C ILE A 478 -18.39 -1.99 -0.07
N GLN A 479 -17.58 -2.35 0.91
CA GLN A 479 -17.93 -2.27 2.31
C GLN A 479 -17.07 -1.22 3.01
N GLU A 480 -17.70 -0.51 3.93
CA GLU A 480 -17.10 0.46 4.82
C GLU A 480 -16.98 -0.16 6.20
N TYR A 481 -15.76 -0.47 6.60
CA TYR A 481 -15.40 -0.92 7.94
C TYR A 481 -15.25 0.28 8.88
N PHE A 482 -15.90 0.23 10.04
CA PHE A 482 -15.82 1.26 11.07
C PHE A 482 -15.97 0.64 12.45
N VAL A 483 -15.60 1.40 13.49
CA VAL A 483 -15.91 1.05 14.87
C VAL A 483 -17.19 1.76 15.25
N ASP A 484 -18.20 1.00 15.63
CA ASP A 484 -19.48 1.54 16.12
C ASP A 484 -19.24 2.28 17.44
N SER A 485 -19.70 3.53 17.54
CA SER A 485 -19.42 4.38 18.70
C SER A 485 -20.17 3.97 19.96
N ASP A 486 -21.34 3.35 19.82
CA ASP A 486 -22.21 2.99 20.93
C ASP A 486 -21.78 1.67 21.56
N THR A 487 -21.49 0.71 20.71
CA THR A 487 -21.12 -0.66 21.12
C THR A 487 -19.61 -0.85 21.24
N ARG A 488 -18.81 0.05 20.65
CA ARG A 488 -17.35 -0.05 20.51
C ARG A 488 -16.90 -1.34 19.81
N THR A 489 -17.79 -1.94 19.03
CA THR A 489 -17.50 -3.13 18.23
C THR A 489 -17.17 -2.75 16.80
N ASN A 490 -16.36 -3.58 16.15
CA ASN A 490 -16.06 -3.43 14.74
C ASN A 490 -17.24 -3.93 13.90
N ASP A 491 -17.64 -3.17 12.89
CA ASP A 491 -18.70 -3.56 11.96
C ASP A 491 -18.34 -3.09 10.54
N ALA A 492 -19.02 -3.66 9.53
CA ALA A 492 -18.87 -3.25 8.15
C ALA A 492 -20.25 -3.05 7.50
N ARG A 493 -20.44 -1.89 6.85
CA ARG A 493 -21.67 -1.53 6.13
C ARG A 493 -21.45 -1.59 4.63
N ASP A 494 -22.39 -2.18 3.89
CA ASP A 494 -22.38 -2.22 2.42
C ASP A 494 -22.84 -0.86 1.85
N VAL A 495 -21.90 -0.11 1.25
CA VAL A 495 -22.19 1.19 0.62
C VAL A 495 -22.73 1.06 -0.80
N THR A 496 -22.71 -0.15 -1.36
CA THR A 496 -23.27 -0.52 -2.67
C THR A 496 -24.62 -1.23 -2.58
N ALA A 497 -25.21 -1.35 -1.39
CA ALA A 497 -26.46 -2.10 -1.18
C ALA A 497 -27.65 -1.63 -2.05
N HIS A 498 -27.70 -0.35 -2.41
CA HIS A 498 -28.73 0.25 -3.28
C HIS A 498 -28.38 0.19 -4.79
N VAL A 499 -27.15 -0.20 -5.12
CA VAL A 499 -26.59 -0.32 -6.48
C VAL A 499 -25.82 -1.63 -6.67
N PRO A 500 -26.46 -2.80 -6.44
CA PRO A 500 -25.76 -4.09 -6.39
C PRO A 500 -25.13 -4.54 -7.72
N GLU A 501 -25.62 -4.03 -8.86
CA GLU A 501 -25.22 -4.37 -10.23
C GLU A 501 -24.54 -3.18 -10.93
N TYR A 502 -23.94 -2.25 -10.18
CA TYR A 502 -23.38 -1.02 -10.75
C TYR A 502 -21.87 -1.09 -10.99
N VAL A 503 -21.10 -1.58 -10.00
CA VAL A 503 -19.64 -1.68 -10.11
C VAL A 503 -19.26 -3.07 -10.64
N PRO A 504 -18.56 -3.18 -11.79
CA PRO A 504 -18.15 -4.46 -12.36
C PRO A 504 -17.20 -5.27 -11.46
N ALA A 505 -17.16 -6.60 -11.64
CA ALA A 505 -16.22 -7.48 -10.97
C ALA A 505 -14.74 -7.12 -11.24
N GLY A 506 -13.83 -7.54 -10.38
CA GLY A 506 -12.39 -7.37 -10.60
C GLY A 506 -11.84 -5.99 -10.23
N ILE A 507 -12.31 -5.43 -9.10
CA ILE A 507 -11.70 -4.21 -8.53
C ILE A 507 -10.24 -4.53 -8.17
N PHE A 508 -9.30 -3.75 -8.70
CA PHE A 508 -7.87 -3.91 -8.41
C PHE A 508 -7.24 -2.65 -7.80
N LYS A 509 -7.90 -1.49 -7.88
CA LYS A 509 -7.42 -0.25 -7.29
C LYS A 509 -8.55 0.54 -6.62
N LEU A 510 -8.27 0.94 -5.38
CA LEU A 510 -9.07 1.86 -4.59
C LEU A 510 -8.18 3.05 -4.19
N ALA A 511 -8.76 4.23 -4.11
CA ALA A 511 -8.14 5.38 -3.46
C ALA A 511 -9.24 6.24 -2.84
N ALA A 512 -9.00 6.77 -1.64
CA ALA A 512 -9.94 7.63 -0.95
C ALA A 512 -9.26 8.91 -0.47
N THR A 513 -10.05 9.97 -0.32
CA THR A 513 -9.64 11.21 0.33
C THR A 513 -10.71 11.62 1.34
N SER A 514 -10.29 11.91 2.57
CA SER A 514 -11.18 12.40 3.63
C SER A 514 -11.47 13.89 3.52
N ASN A 515 -10.60 14.66 2.86
CA ASN A 515 -10.78 16.12 2.70
C ASN A 515 -12.07 16.45 1.93
N GLU A 516 -12.34 15.68 0.87
CA GLU A 516 -13.54 15.86 0.03
C GLU A 516 -14.58 14.74 0.23
N SER A 517 -14.28 13.77 1.11
CA SER A 517 -15.11 12.59 1.38
C SER A 517 -15.48 11.83 0.10
N VAL A 518 -14.45 11.43 -0.66
CA VAL A 518 -14.58 10.72 -1.94
C VAL A 518 -13.78 9.42 -1.92
N LEU A 519 -14.37 8.37 -2.48
CA LEU A 519 -13.73 7.11 -2.82
C LEU A 519 -13.80 6.91 -4.34
N VAL A 520 -12.67 6.53 -4.93
CA VAL A 520 -12.52 6.24 -6.35
C VAL A 520 -12.18 4.77 -6.52
N VAL A 521 -12.89 4.13 -7.46
CA VAL A 521 -12.85 2.68 -7.68
C VAL A 521 -12.58 2.41 -9.16
N LEU A 522 -11.69 1.47 -9.42
CA LEU A 522 -11.36 1.00 -10.77
C LEU A 522 -11.40 -0.52 -10.86
N SER A 523 -12.03 -0.99 -11.92
CA SER A 523 -12.22 -2.41 -12.23
C SER A 523 -11.40 -2.82 -13.46
N LYS A 524 -11.00 -4.09 -13.50
CA LYS A 524 -10.34 -4.70 -14.65
C LYS A 524 -11.29 -4.95 -15.83
N ASN A 525 -12.60 -5.07 -15.57
CA ASN A 525 -13.61 -5.34 -16.59
C ASN A 525 -14.12 -4.06 -17.28
N ASP A 526 -13.81 -2.88 -16.72
CA ASP A 526 -14.19 -1.55 -17.22
C ASP A 526 -13.04 -0.58 -16.94
N GLN A 527 -12.02 -0.59 -17.82
CA GLN A 527 -10.72 0.04 -17.59
C GLN A 527 -10.62 1.49 -18.07
N ASP A 528 -11.64 2.00 -18.75
CA ASP A 528 -11.74 3.35 -19.30
C ASP A 528 -12.61 4.28 -18.44
N SER A 529 -13.30 3.74 -17.44
CA SER A 529 -14.22 4.47 -16.56
C SER A 529 -13.81 4.40 -15.09
N LEU A 530 -14.16 5.45 -14.35
CA LEU A 530 -14.01 5.51 -12.88
C LEU A 530 -15.37 5.49 -12.20
N TYR A 531 -15.48 4.71 -11.13
CA TYR A 531 -16.65 4.70 -10.26
C TYR A 531 -16.36 5.55 -9.02
N ILE A 532 -17.13 6.61 -8.84
CA ILE A 532 -16.93 7.59 -7.79
C ILE A 532 -18.04 7.43 -6.76
N TYR A 533 -17.61 7.28 -5.51
CA TYR A 533 -18.48 7.32 -4.35
C TYR A 533 -18.22 8.57 -3.54
N LYS A 534 -19.22 9.43 -3.43
CA LYS A 534 -19.18 10.58 -2.52
C LYS A 534 -20.09 10.33 -1.34
N TYR A 535 -19.55 10.57 -0.17
CA TYR A 535 -20.26 10.40 1.09
C TYR A 535 -20.17 11.67 1.92
N LEU A 536 -21.14 11.85 2.80
CA LEU A 536 -21.13 12.88 3.83
C LEU A 536 -21.84 12.34 5.06
N TYR A 537 -21.21 12.50 6.22
CA TYR A 537 -21.80 12.22 7.51
C TYR A 537 -22.30 13.52 8.14
N ASP A 538 -23.29 13.40 9.02
CA ASP A 538 -23.75 14.50 9.87
C ASP A 538 -22.63 14.97 10.82
N ASP A 539 -22.76 16.18 11.38
CA ASP A 539 -21.75 16.78 12.27
C ASP A 539 -21.46 15.91 13.51
N ALA A 540 -22.46 15.15 13.97
CA ALA A 540 -22.33 14.19 15.06
C ALA A 540 -21.73 12.84 14.63
N GLY A 541 -21.48 12.61 13.33
CA GLY A 541 -20.91 11.39 12.75
C GLY A 541 -21.83 10.17 12.75
N GLN A 542 -23.06 10.29 13.26
CA GLN A 542 -23.96 9.16 13.49
C GLN A 542 -24.78 8.77 12.24
N ALA A 543 -25.21 9.75 11.46
CA ALA A 543 -26.08 9.55 10.30
C ALA A 543 -25.35 9.89 9.00
N LYS A 544 -25.50 9.04 7.99
CA LYS A 544 -25.00 9.31 6.64
C LYS A 544 -26.01 10.19 5.90
N LEU A 545 -25.65 11.46 5.67
CA LEU A 545 -26.47 12.46 4.98
C LEU A 545 -26.43 12.30 3.45
N GLN A 546 -25.29 11.82 2.92
CA GLN A 546 -25.10 11.62 1.49
C GLN A 546 -24.46 10.26 1.22
N SER A 547 -25.01 9.55 0.24
CA SER A 547 -24.44 8.33 -0.33
C SER A 547 -24.67 8.35 -1.84
N SER A 548 -23.68 8.84 -2.59
CA SER A 548 -23.83 9.09 -4.03
C SER A 548 -22.84 8.30 -4.85
N TRP A 549 -23.36 7.47 -5.77
CA TRP A 549 -22.57 6.81 -6.80
C TRP A 549 -22.73 7.49 -8.16
N SER A 550 -21.62 7.69 -8.87
CA SER A 550 -21.57 8.19 -10.25
C SER A 550 -20.48 7.47 -11.06
N ARG A 551 -20.70 7.31 -12.36
CA ARG A 551 -19.70 6.78 -13.31
C ARG A 551 -19.08 7.93 -14.09
N TRP A 552 -17.77 7.97 -14.20
CA TRP A 552 -17.06 8.98 -14.99
C TRP A 552 -16.40 8.31 -16.19
N ASP A 553 -16.74 8.81 -17.36
CA ASP A 553 -16.27 8.35 -18.66
C ASP A 553 -15.39 9.43 -19.28
N PHE A 554 -14.28 9.00 -19.86
CA PHE A 554 -13.26 9.90 -20.38
C PHE A 554 -13.07 9.69 -21.89
N PRO A 555 -13.29 10.71 -22.73
CA PRO A 555 -13.10 10.58 -24.17
C PRO A 555 -11.64 10.20 -24.49
N ASN A 556 -11.45 9.30 -25.45
CA ASN A 556 -10.14 8.83 -25.94
C ASN A 556 -9.27 8.05 -24.93
N VAL A 557 -9.79 7.72 -23.74
CA VAL A 557 -9.11 6.83 -22.80
C VAL A 557 -9.32 5.38 -23.23
N ILE A 558 -8.23 4.61 -23.25
CA ILE A 558 -8.26 3.16 -23.52
C ILE A 558 -8.13 2.39 -22.20
N ARG A 559 -7.29 2.88 -21.29
CA ARG A 559 -6.98 2.18 -20.05
C ARG A 559 -6.43 3.12 -18.99
N ILE A 560 -6.92 2.97 -17.77
CA ILE A 560 -6.39 3.59 -16.56
C ILE A 560 -5.49 2.56 -15.86
N HIS A 561 -4.22 2.91 -15.63
CA HIS A 561 -3.25 2.00 -15.00
C HIS A 561 -3.29 2.07 -13.47
N SER A 562 -3.27 3.28 -12.92
CA SER A 562 -3.26 3.52 -11.47
C SER A 562 -3.58 4.98 -11.17
N PHE A 563 -4.03 5.23 -9.94
CA PHE A 563 -4.29 6.56 -9.42
C PHE A 563 -4.01 6.62 -7.92
N ALA A 564 -3.71 7.82 -7.42
CA ALA A 564 -3.51 8.10 -6.01
C ALA A 564 -3.93 9.53 -5.70
N PHE A 565 -4.46 9.72 -4.49
CA PHE A 565 -4.72 11.05 -3.96
C PHE A 565 -3.46 11.63 -3.33
N ILE A 566 -3.20 12.90 -3.62
CA ILE A 566 -2.28 13.74 -2.87
C ILE A 566 -3.10 14.97 -2.47
N GLN A 567 -3.38 15.11 -1.18
CA GLN A 567 -4.33 16.12 -0.66
C GLN A 567 -5.74 15.96 -1.29
N SER A 568 -6.20 16.95 -2.05
CA SER A 568 -7.50 16.95 -2.75
C SER A 568 -7.36 16.72 -4.26
N ASP A 569 -6.15 16.43 -4.73
CA ASP A 569 -5.84 16.18 -6.13
C ASP A 569 -5.67 14.68 -6.38
N LEU A 570 -6.39 14.17 -7.37
CA LEU A 570 -6.21 12.82 -7.89
C LEU A 570 -5.21 12.84 -9.03
N TYR A 571 -4.04 12.27 -8.80
CA TYR A 571 -3.06 12.01 -9.85
C TYR A 571 -3.27 10.62 -10.39
N TRP A 572 -3.25 10.48 -11.71
CA TRP A 572 -3.54 9.22 -12.38
C TRP A 572 -2.71 9.07 -13.66
N VAL A 573 -2.43 7.81 -13.98
CA VAL A 573 -1.68 7.43 -15.17
C VAL A 573 -2.60 6.69 -16.11
N VAL A 574 -2.78 7.25 -17.30
CA VAL A 574 -3.79 6.80 -18.26
C VAL A 574 -3.18 6.62 -19.64
N THR A 575 -3.56 5.55 -20.32
CA THR A 575 -3.28 5.34 -21.74
C THR A 575 -4.46 5.85 -22.55
N ARG A 576 -4.18 6.84 -23.38
CA ARG A 576 -5.10 7.34 -24.41
C ARG A 576 -4.62 6.91 -25.78
N THR A 577 -5.46 7.10 -26.79
CA THR A 577 -5.15 6.77 -28.19
C THR A 577 -3.90 7.45 -28.77
N SER A 578 -3.39 8.51 -28.13
CA SER A 578 -2.18 9.25 -28.54
C SER A 578 -0.92 8.95 -27.70
N GLY A 579 -1.02 8.15 -26.63
CA GLY A 579 0.09 7.79 -25.76
C GLY A 579 -0.32 7.62 -24.29
N VAL A 580 0.68 7.60 -23.40
CA VAL A 580 0.48 7.48 -21.95
C VAL A 580 0.73 8.82 -21.28
N PHE A 581 -0.21 9.22 -20.44
CA PHE A 581 -0.28 10.54 -19.82
C PHE A 581 -0.34 10.44 -18.30
N LEU A 582 0.34 11.38 -17.66
CA LEU A 582 0.12 11.76 -16.27
C LEU A 582 -0.80 12.99 -16.28
N GLU A 583 -1.95 12.83 -15.65
CA GLU A 583 -3.00 13.84 -15.60
C GLU A 583 -3.41 14.06 -14.14
N LYS A 584 -4.21 15.10 -13.88
CA LYS A 584 -4.68 15.45 -12.53
C LYS A 584 -6.15 15.86 -12.56
N ILE A 585 -6.88 15.47 -11.52
CA ILE A 585 -8.27 15.90 -11.29
C ILE A 585 -8.35 16.51 -9.89
N THR A 586 -8.71 17.79 -9.81
CA THR A 586 -8.84 18.51 -8.54
C THR A 586 -10.28 18.49 -8.05
N PHE A 587 -10.51 17.87 -6.89
CA PHE A 587 -11.83 17.66 -6.28
C PHE A 587 -12.31 18.83 -5.39
N GLU A 588 -11.47 19.84 -5.20
CA GLU A 588 -11.78 21.00 -4.36
C GLU A 588 -13.06 21.73 -4.84
N GLN A 589 -14.00 21.93 -3.93
CA GLN A 589 -15.29 22.56 -4.23
C GLN A 589 -15.25 24.10 -4.22
N GLY A 590 -14.19 24.69 -3.64
CA GLY A 590 -14.01 26.14 -3.46
C GLY A 590 -13.31 26.87 -4.61
N VAL A 591 -12.92 26.19 -5.69
CA VAL A 591 -12.24 26.83 -6.83
C VAL A 591 -13.17 27.85 -7.49
N ILE A 592 -12.80 29.13 -7.39
CA ILE A 592 -13.61 30.28 -7.83
C ILE A 592 -13.71 30.31 -9.37
N GLY A 593 -12.68 29.86 -10.08
CA GLY A 593 -12.66 29.77 -11.53
C GLY A 593 -11.27 29.55 -12.07
N ASP A 594 -11.15 29.47 -13.39
CA ASP A 594 -9.86 29.53 -14.06
C ASP A 594 -9.47 30.99 -14.30
N ASP A 595 -8.35 31.43 -13.72
CA ASP A 595 -7.85 32.81 -13.86
C ASP A 595 -8.95 33.88 -13.62
N ASP A 596 -9.13 34.77 -14.59
CA ASP A 596 -10.02 35.92 -14.58
C ASP A 596 -11.46 35.57 -15.02
N LEU A 597 -11.75 34.31 -15.35
CA LEU A 597 -13.05 33.89 -15.90
C LEU A 597 -14.18 33.93 -14.86
N GLY A 598 -13.88 33.87 -13.56
CA GLY A 598 -14.88 33.79 -12.50
C GLY A 598 -15.71 32.49 -12.49
N PHE A 599 -15.44 31.57 -13.41
CA PHE A 599 -15.99 30.21 -13.46
C PHE A 599 -14.92 29.22 -13.96
N ARG A 600 -15.17 27.93 -13.74
CA ARG A 600 -14.26 26.85 -14.14
C ARG A 600 -14.65 26.28 -15.51
N ILE A 601 -13.68 26.16 -16.42
CA ILE A 601 -13.85 25.50 -17.71
C ILE A 601 -13.73 24.00 -17.53
N HIS A 602 -14.78 23.30 -17.95
CA HIS A 602 -14.94 21.85 -17.84
C HIS A 602 -14.51 21.15 -19.13
N LEU A 603 -13.22 20.86 -19.25
CA LEU A 603 -12.64 20.12 -20.37
C LEU A 603 -11.69 19.02 -19.88
N ASP A 604 -11.53 17.99 -20.71
CA ASP A 604 -10.56 16.92 -20.50
C ASP A 604 -9.24 17.16 -21.22
N GLN A 605 -8.15 16.62 -20.67
CA GLN A 605 -6.79 16.92 -21.15
C GLN A 605 -6.51 18.42 -21.24
N LYS A 606 -7.07 19.18 -20.30
CA LYS A 606 -7.00 20.62 -20.24
C LYS A 606 -5.55 21.07 -20.15
N ILE A 607 -5.14 21.90 -21.11
CA ILE A 607 -3.79 22.46 -21.19
C ILE A 607 -3.87 23.93 -21.56
N ARG A 608 -3.04 24.74 -20.90
CA ARG A 608 -2.95 26.17 -21.17
C ARG A 608 -1.92 26.47 -22.26
N SER A 609 -2.15 27.55 -22.99
CA SER A 609 -1.29 28.01 -24.08
C SER A 609 0.05 28.61 -23.63
N ASP A 610 0.16 29.00 -22.35
CA ASP A 610 1.36 29.52 -21.69
C ASP A 610 2.27 28.40 -21.13
N ASN A 611 1.83 27.14 -21.23
CA ASN A 611 2.65 25.99 -20.87
C ASN A 611 3.89 25.95 -21.77
N ALA A 612 5.07 25.78 -21.16
CA ALA A 612 6.36 25.77 -21.85
C ALA A 612 6.47 24.72 -22.98
N LYS A 613 5.63 23.69 -22.97
CA LYS A 613 5.58 22.64 -24.02
C LYS A 613 4.66 22.98 -25.19
N VAL A 614 3.95 24.10 -25.16
CA VAL A 614 3.08 24.57 -26.25
C VAL A 614 3.78 25.71 -26.98
N THR A 615 3.96 25.58 -28.30
CA THR A 615 4.55 26.65 -29.12
C THR A 615 3.49 27.36 -29.95
N LYS A 616 3.58 28.69 -30.03
CA LYS A 616 2.66 29.56 -30.77
C LYS A 616 3.35 30.14 -31.99
N SER A 617 2.71 30.11 -33.16
CA SER A 617 3.18 30.81 -34.37
C SER A 617 2.02 31.50 -35.07
N TYR A 618 2.25 32.69 -35.62
CA TYR A 618 1.22 33.46 -36.34
C TYR A 618 1.67 33.73 -37.77
N ASN A 619 0.75 33.55 -38.72
CA ASN A 619 0.98 33.82 -40.14
C ASN A 619 0.10 35.00 -40.59
N ALA A 620 0.73 36.15 -40.80
CA ALA A 620 0.05 37.39 -41.20
C ALA A 620 -0.64 37.33 -42.58
N THR A 621 -0.19 36.45 -43.48
CA THR A 621 -0.78 36.31 -44.83
C THR A 621 -2.12 35.59 -44.79
N THR A 622 -2.26 34.62 -43.88
CA THR A 622 -3.48 33.80 -43.72
C THR A 622 -4.34 34.25 -42.55
N ASN A 623 -3.86 35.21 -41.74
CA ASN A 623 -4.47 35.65 -40.50
C ASN A 623 -4.78 34.47 -39.54
N GLN A 624 -3.83 33.54 -39.41
CA GLN A 624 -4.01 32.32 -38.61
C GLN A 624 -2.94 32.18 -37.54
N THR A 625 -3.35 31.80 -36.34
CA THR A 625 -2.45 31.40 -35.24
C THR A 625 -2.44 29.89 -35.12
N THR A 626 -1.25 29.29 -35.13
CA THR A 626 -1.03 27.85 -34.94
C THR A 626 -0.41 27.59 -33.57
N PHE A 627 -1.06 26.73 -32.78
CA PHE A 627 -0.57 26.20 -31.52
C PHE A 627 -0.09 24.76 -31.72
N THR A 628 1.15 24.44 -31.38
CA THR A 628 1.70 23.08 -31.46
C THR A 628 1.84 22.47 -30.07
N PHE A 629 1.27 21.29 -29.87
CA PHE A 629 1.20 20.56 -28.60
C PHE A 629 2.20 19.40 -28.53
N PRO A 630 2.57 18.96 -27.31
CA PRO A 630 3.49 17.82 -27.12
C PRO A 630 2.85 16.45 -27.42
N PHE A 631 1.57 16.43 -27.79
CA PHE A 631 0.84 15.23 -28.14
C PHE A 631 -0.15 15.51 -29.28
N VAL A 632 -0.69 14.43 -29.83
CA VAL A 632 -1.66 14.47 -30.92
C VAL A 632 -3.06 14.42 -30.34
N TRP A 633 -3.90 15.39 -30.72
CA TRP A 633 -5.33 15.37 -30.43
C TRP A 633 -6.03 14.41 -31.39
N LYS A 634 -6.87 13.54 -30.84
CA LYS A 634 -7.62 12.51 -31.59
C LYS A 634 -9.09 12.83 -31.79
N SER A 635 -9.52 13.92 -31.16
CA SER A 635 -10.81 14.57 -31.31
C SER A 635 -10.55 16.07 -31.38
N MET A 636 -11.42 16.81 -32.06
CA MET A 636 -11.27 18.26 -32.17
C MET A 636 -11.40 18.90 -30.78
N PRO A 637 -10.37 19.60 -30.28
CA PRO A 637 -10.42 20.26 -28.98
C PRO A 637 -11.24 21.55 -29.03
N LYS A 638 -11.72 21.99 -27.88
CA LYS A 638 -12.24 23.34 -27.65
C LYS A 638 -11.09 24.28 -27.29
N ALA A 639 -11.20 25.54 -27.70
CA ALA A 639 -10.20 26.59 -27.47
C ALA A 639 -10.90 27.83 -26.89
N VAL A 640 -10.60 28.17 -25.64
CA VAL A 640 -11.29 29.25 -24.92
C VAL A 640 -10.26 30.27 -24.43
N VAL A 641 -10.54 31.56 -24.58
CA VAL A 641 -9.71 32.65 -24.04
C VAL A 641 -9.88 32.70 -22.52
N SER A 642 -8.79 32.57 -21.77
CA SER A 642 -8.78 32.59 -20.29
C SER A 642 -8.33 33.94 -19.75
N VAL A 643 -7.13 34.39 -20.16
CA VAL A 643 -6.60 35.71 -19.82
C VAL A 643 -6.61 36.57 -21.07
N PRO A 644 -7.57 37.50 -21.17
CA PRO A 644 -7.75 38.36 -22.33
C PRO A 644 -6.76 39.53 -22.39
N VAL A 645 -6.38 39.94 -23.60
CA VAL A 645 -5.72 41.21 -23.93
C VAL A 645 -6.54 41.99 -24.96
N ASN A 646 -6.96 41.34 -26.05
CA ASN A 646 -7.76 41.97 -27.12
C ASN A 646 -9.16 41.35 -27.32
N TYR A 647 -9.44 40.22 -26.68
CA TYR A 647 -10.71 39.52 -26.73
C TYR A 647 -11.40 39.54 -25.37
N ASP A 648 -12.66 39.13 -25.29
CA ASP A 648 -13.34 39.00 -24.01
C ASP A 648 -12.98 37.67 -23.30
N PRO A 649 -12.89 37.66 -21.96
CA PRO A 649 -12.68 36.42 -21.22
C PRO A 649 -13.83 35.44 -21.46
N GLY A 650 -13.50 34.19 -21.71
CA GLY A 650 -14.47 33.11 -21.95
C GLY A 650 -14.94 33.01 -23.40
N TYR A 651 -14.33 33.76 -24.32
CA TYR A 651 -14.60 33.67 -25.74
C TYR A 651 -14.18 32.29 -26.30
N ASP A 652 -15.16 31.53 -26.83
CA ASP A 652 -14.94 30.25 -27.53
C ASP A 652 -14.49 30.55 -28.97
N VAL A 653 -13.26 30.13 -29.30
CA VAL A 653 -12.66 30.33 -30.62
C VAL A 653 -12.81 29.05 -31.42
N GLU A 654 -13.40 29.16 -32.61
CA GLU A 654 -13.57 28.02 -33.50
C GLU A 654 -12.21 27.49 -33.99
N VAL A 655 -12.02 26.18 -33.83
CA VAL A 655 -10.83 25.48 -34.31
C VAL A 655 -11.00 25.15 -35.78
N ILE A 656 -10.03 25.54 -36.61
CA ILE A 656 -10.01 25.21 -38.03
C ILE A 656 -9.65 23.73 -38.20
N GLY A 657 -10.56 22.95 -38.79
CA GLY A 657 -10.34 21.56 -39.13
C GLY A 657 -11.65 20.81 -39.39
N ASP A 658 -11.54 19.53 -39.75
CA ASP A 658 -12.69 18.64 -39.83
C ASP A 658 -12.86 17.90 -38.48
N PRO A 659 -13.96 18.11 -37.75
CA PRO A 659 -14.23 17.41 -36.49
C PRO A 659 -14.27 15.88 -36.62
N ALA A 660 -14.70 15.35 -37.77
CA ALA A 660 -14.92 13.91 -37.97
C ALA A 660 -13.62 13.13 -38.16
N SER A 661 -12.53 13.79 -38.54
CA SER A 661 -11.24 13.16 -38.83
C SER A 661 -10.05 13.85 -38.15
N TYR A 662 -10.30 14.58 -37.06
CA TYR A 662 -9.28 15.40 -36.41
C TYR A 662 -8.17 14.53 -35.80
N ASN A 663 -6.95 14.66 -36.33
CA ASN A 663 -5.77 13.92 -35.88
C ASN A 663 -4.51 14.76 -36.09
N SER A 664 -4.25 15.69 -35.19
CA SER A 664 -3.18 16.69 -35.33
C SER A 664 -2.57 17.06 -33.98
N ASN A 665 -1.27 17.32 -33.96
CA ASN A 665 -0.62 17.99 -32.82
C ASN A 665 -0.63 19.52 -32.96
N LYS A 666 -1.22 20.06 -34.03
CA LYS A 666 -1.37 21.48 -34.29
C LYS A 666 -2.85 21.87 -34.29
N ILE A 667 -3.18 22.88 -33.49
CA ILE A 667 -4.48 23.55 -33.50
C ILE A 667 -4.29 24.87 -34.25
N ILE A 668 -5.14 25.15 -35.23
CA ILE A 668 -5.11 26.38 -36.02
C ILE A 668 -6.39 27.16 -35.71
N LEU A 669 -6.23 28.44 -35.38
CA LEU A 669 -7.32 29.38 -35.09
C LEU A 669 -7.26 30.57 -36.05
N GLU A 670 -8.41 31.13 -36.40
CA GLU A 670 -8.51 32.34 -37.22
C GLU A 670 -8.38 33.60 -36.35
N GLY A 671 -7.35 34.42 -36.59
CA GLY A 671 -7.00 35.61 -35.82
C GLY A 671 -5.59 35.55 -35.19
N ASP A 672 -5.14 36.66 -34.62
CA ASP A 672 -3.89 36.77 -33.85
C ASP A 672 -4.17 36.56 -32.36
N PHE A 673 -3.76 35.39 -31.83
CA PHE A 673 -3.93 35.01 -30.41
C PHE A 673 -2.60 34.90 -29.68
N ARG A 674 -1.51 35.49 -30.20
CA ARG A 674 -0.18 35.36 -29.59
C ARG A 674 -0.10 35.97 -28.20
N SER A 675 -0.80 37.08 -27.98
CA SER A 675 -0.83 37.82 -26.71
C SER A 675 -1.85 37.26 -25.72
N GLU A 676 -2.75 36.39 -26.17
CA GLU A 676 -3.84 35.83 -25.36
C GLU A 676 -3.38 34.55 -24.66
N THR A 677 -3.87 34.32 -23.44
CA THR A 677 -3.72 33.01 -22.80
C THR A 677 -4.98 32.20 -23.00
N MET A 678 -4.87 31.12 -23.77
CA MET A 678 -5.98 30.23 -24.09
C MET A 678 -5.89 28.91 -23.32
N ILE A 679 -7.04 28.30 -23.09
CA ILE A 679 -7.21 26.95 -22.55
C ILE A 679 -7.72 26.05 -23.68
N PHE A 680 -7.08 24.89 -23.83
CA PHE A 680 -7.46 23.87 -24.80
C PHE A 680 -7.83 22.58 -24.07
N GLY A 681 -8.79 21.82 -24.61
CA GLY A 681 -9.15 20.51 -24.08
C GLY A 681 -10.26 19.83 -24.86
N THR A 682 -10.54 18.58 -24.53
CA THR A 682 -11.59 17.77 -25.16
C THR A 682 -12.90 17.94 -24.39
N PRO A 683 -14.03 18.27 -25.05
CA PRO A 683 -15.32 18.31 -24.38
C PRO A 683 -15.78 16.90 -23.99
N TYR A 684 -16.61 16.81 -22.97
CA TYR A 684 -17.23 15.56 -22.52
C TYR A 684 -18.71 15.76 -22.24
N GLU A 685 -19.48 14.69 -22.36
CA GLU A 685 -20.92 14.71 -22.15
C GLU A 685 -21.24 14.36 -20.70
N CYS A 686 -22.07 15.19 -20.06
CA CYS A 686 -22.70 14.95 -18.77
C CYS A 686 -24.12 14.46 -18.99
N LEU A 687 -24.50 13.35 -18.32
CA LEU A 687 -25.82 12.76 -18.42
C LEU A 687 -26.38 12.44 -17.03
N TYR A 688 -27.60 12.91 -16.77
CA TYR A 688 -28.34 12.62 -15.55
C TYR A 688 -29.77 12.21 -15.86
N ASP A 689 -30.11 10.96 -15.56
CA ASP A 689 -31.49 10.46 -15.71
C ASP A 689 -32.25 10.59 -14.39
N LEU A 690 -33.35 11.35 -14.43
CA LEU A 690 -34.26 11.47 -13.29
C LEU A 690 -35.00 10.16 -13.05
N SER A 691 -35.21 9.83 -11.78
CA SER A 691 -36.06 8.70 -11.38
C SER A 691 -37.52 8.93 -11.76
N ILE A 692 -38.27 7.83 -11.91
CA ILE A 692 -39.71 7.90 -12.17
C ILE A 692 -40.41 8.69 -11.06
N PHE A 693 -41.11 9.76 -11.45
CA PHE A 693 -41.86 10.57 -10.50
C PHE A 693 -43.03 9.79 -9.90
N GLN A 694 -43.14 9.85 -8.58
CA GLN A 694 -44.18 9.17 -7.80
C GLN A 694 -44.71 10.09 -6.71
N ILE A 695 -45.97 9.89 -6.34
CA ILE A 695 -46.58 10.59 -5.21
C ILE A 695 -46.15 9.90 -3.94
N ARG A 696 -45.59 10.69 -3.02
CA ARG A 696 -45.11 10.24 -1.72
C ARG A 696 -46.02 10.84 -0.66
N GLN A 697 -46.51 10.01 0.26
CA GLN A 697 -47.33 10.43 1.37
C GLN A 697 -46.73 9.90 2.67
N GLU A 698 -46.70 10.75 3.70
CA GLU A 698 -46.33 10.33 5.05
C GLU A 698 -47.32 9.27 5.56
N SER A 699 -46.77 8.12 5.92
CA SER A 699 -47.49 7.07 6.62
C SER A 699 -47.68 7.48 8.08
N THR A 700 -48.78 7.04 8.70
CA THR A 700 -49.18 7.39 10.07
C THR A 700 -48.12 7.03 11.15
N GLY A 701 -47.11 6.22 10.81
CA GLY A 701 -45.96 5.86 11.65
C GLY A 701 -44.64 6.56 11.33
N GLY A 702 -44.63 7.67 10.58
CA GLY A 702 -43.42 8.46 10.32
C GLY A 702 -42.53 7.97 9.18
N GLY A 703 -42.97 6.97 8.41
CA GLY A 703 -42.30 6.51 7.18
C GLY A 703 -42.92 7.13 5.93
N ILE A 704 -42.14 7.34 4.87
CA ILE A 704 -42.66 7.80 3.58
C ILE A 704 -43.16 6.59 2.79
N SER A 705 -44.45 6.59 2.41
CA SER A 705 -45.03 5.55 1.56
C SER A 705 -45.31 6.09 0.17
N VAL A 706 -44.97 5.31 -0.85
CA VAL A 706 -45.30 5.64 -2.24
C VAL A 706 -46.75 5.25 -2.53
N VAL A 707 -47.52 6.19 -3.05
CA VAL A 707 -48.88 5.95 -3.53
C VAL A 707 -48.78 5.36 -4.94
N SER A 708 -48.74 4.03 -5.01
CA SER A 708 -48.69 3.33 -6.30
C SER A 708 -50.06 3.22 -7.00
N GLU A 709 -51.16 3.47 -6.29
CA GLU A 709 -52.51 3.41 -6.86
C GLU A 709 -52.85 4.66 -7.67
N GLY A 710 -53.63 4.44 -8.73
CA GLY A 710 -54.10 5.51 -9.63
C GLY A 710 -53.17 5.75 -10.81
N ARG A 711 -53.54 6.73 -11.65
CA ARG A 711 -52.78 7.13 -12.83
C ARG A 711 -52.22 8.53 -12.61
N LEU A 712 -50.89 8.67 -12.64
CA LEU A 712 -50.21 9.96 -12.66
C LEU A 712 -49.85 10.36 -14.09
N GLN A 713 -50.37 11.50 -14.54
CA GLN A 713 -49.96 12.16 -15.77
C GLN A 713 -49.10 13.37 -15.42
N VAL A 714 -47.80 13.29 -15.72
CA VAL A 714 -46.86 14.40 -15.50
C VAL A 714 -47.05 15.41 -16.62
N GLN A 715 -47.32 16.65 -16.25
CA GLN A 715 -47.56 17.75 -17.19
C GLN A 715 -46.31 18.61 -17.38
N ARG A 716 -45.65 18.98 -16.28
CA ARG A 716 -44.51 19.90 -16.28
C ARG A 716 -43.44 19.48 -15.29
N LEU A 717 -42.20 19.81 -15.61
CA LEU A 717 -41.04 19.77 -14.74
C LEU A 717 -40.41 21.15 -14.72
N THR A 718 -40.13 21.67 -13.53
CA THR A 718 -39.38 22.91 -13.31
C THR A 718 -38.02 22.52 -12.74
N LEU A 719 -36.94 22.98 -13.35
CA LEU A 719 -35.58 22.80 -12.85
C LEU A 719 -35.06 24.14 -12.34
N GLN A 720 -34.53 24.16 -11.12
CA GLN A 720 -33.81 25.32 -10.59
C GLN A 720 -32.33 25.14 -10.88
N TYR A 721 -31.75 26.06 -11.64
CA TYR A 721 -30.33 26.07 -11.99
C TYR A 721 -29.66 27.34 -11.49
N ALA A 722 -28.38 27.25 -11.17
CA ALA A 722 -27.59 28.41 -10.74
C ALA A 722 -26.23 28.41 -11.43
N ASN A 723 -25.73 29.57 -11.81
CA ASN A 723 -24.45 29.77 -12.49
C ASN A 723 -24.18 28.70 -13.55
N SER A 724 -25.18 28.46 -14.42
CA SER A 724 -25.14 27.40 -15.42
C SER A 724 -25.12 27.99 -16.82
N GLY A 725 -24.30 27.39 -17.68
CA GLY A 725 -24.31 27.62 -19.13
C GLY A 725 -25.30 26.71 -19.85
N TYR A 726 -24.94 26.31 -21.06
CA TYR A 726 -25.78 25.47 -21.92
C TYR A 726 -26.05 24.09 -21.30
N PHE A 727 -27.32 23.70 -21.20
CA PHE A 727 -27.77 22.33 -20.95
C PHE A 727 -29.07 22.07 -21.71
N GLU A 728 -29.47 20.81 -21.83
CA GLU A 728 -30.74 20.42 -22.42
C GLU A 728 -31.42 19.29 -21.64
N VAL A 729 -32.73 19.21 -21.78
CA VAL A 729 -33.60 18.23 -21.16
C VAL A 729 -34.27 17.41 -22.25
N ILE A 730 -33.88 16.15 -22.35
CA ILE A 730 -34.39 15.20 -23.32
C ILE A 730 -35.53 14.42 -22.66
N VAL A 731 -36.74 14.59 -23.20
CA VAL A 731 -37.95 13.89 -22.75
C VAL A 731 -38.30 12.83 -23.80
N LYS A 732 -38.18 11.56 -23.43
CA LYS A 732 -38.44 10.41 -24.31
C LYS A 732 -39.67 9.61 -23.84
N PRO A 733 -40.86 9.86 -24.40
CA PRO A 733 -42.03 9.01 -24.15
C PRO A 733 -41.87 7.63 -24.82
N THR A 734 -42.41 6.58 -24.20
CA THR A 734 -42.37 5.23 -24.77
C THR A 734 -43.09 5.18 -26.13
N GLY A 735 -42.41 4.65 -27.15
CA GLY A 735 -42.95 4.50 -28.51
C GLY A 735 -42.99 5.80 -29.33
N ARG A 736 -42.34 6.87 -28.88
CA ARG A 736 -42.19 8.13 -29.63
C ARG A 736 -40.71 8.52 -29.74
N LEU A 737 -40.42 9.38 -30.72
CA LEU A 737 -39.12 10.04 -30.81
C LEU A 737 -38.92 10.95 -29.58
N PRO A 738 -37.66 11.11 -29.11
CA PRO A 738 -37.34 12.00 -28.01
C PRO A 738 -37.61 13.46 -28.38
N TRP A 739 -38.13 14.22 -27.44
CA TRP A 739 -38.26 15.67 -27.51
C TRP A 739 -37.08 16.27 -26.78
N VAL A 740 -36.33 17.13 -27.46
CA VAL A 740 -35.19 17.84 -26.89
C VAL A 740 -35.66 19.24 -26.55
N TYR A 741 -35.67 19.56 -25.26
CA TYR A 741 -35.97 20.89 -24.75
C TYR A 741 -34.69 21.52 -24.26
N ASN A 742 -34.39 22.72 -24.72
CA ASN A 742 -33.25 23.46 -24.23
C ASN A 742 -33.69 24.88 -23.86
N PRO A 743 -33.26 25.44 -22.72
CA PRO A 743 -33.49 26.85 -22.37
C PRO A 743 -33.13 27.81 -23.53
N ASN A 744 -32.12 27.47 -24.31
CA ASN A 744 -31.64 28.20 -25.48
C ASN A 744 -32.38 27.86 -26.80
N SER A 745 -33.37 26.95 -26.80
CA SER A 745 -34.07 26.49 -28.02
C SER A 745 -35.44 27.14 -28.29
N TYR A 746 -35.83 28.16 -27.52
CA TYR A 746 -36.82 29.16 -27.98
C TYR A 746 -36.24 30.10 -29.06
N MET A 747 -35.21 29.66 -29.79
CA MET A 747 -34.36 30.49 -30.64
C MET A 747 -34.20 29.88 -32.03
N TYR A 748 -35.32 29.58 -32.69
CA TYR A 748 -35.34 29.70 -34.15
C TYR A 748 -35.39 31.20 -34.47
N GLY A 749 -34.20 31.78 -34.63
CA GLY A 749 -34.00 33.15 -35.09
C GLY A 749 -33.97 34.20 -33.98
N PHE A 750 -33.04 34.11 -33.03
CA PHE A 750 -32.47 35.27 -32.35
C PHE A 750 -31.15 34.88 -31.68
N ASN A 751 -30.21 35.80 -31.49
CA ASN A 751 -28.94 35.56 -30.78
C ASN A 751 -29.19 35.37 -29.28
N GLY A 752 -28.50 34.41 -28.65
CA GLY A 752 -28.64 33.95 -27.25
C GLY A 752 -28.60 35.03 -26.17
N ARG A 753 -29.64 35.85 -26.07
CA ARG A 753 -29.68 37.02 -25.17
C ARG A 753 -31.07 37.21 -24.60
N ASN A 754 -31.23 37.01 -23.29
CA ASN A 754 -32.35 37.59 -22.57
C ASN A 754 -32.17 39.12 -22.52
N LEU A 755 -33.06 39.86 -23.16
CA LEU A 755 -33.02 41.33 -23.19
C LEU A 755 -33.45 41.87 -21.81
N GLY A 756 -32.50 42.34 -20.99
CA GLY A 756 -32.81 42.99 -19.71
C GLY A 756 -31.79 42.84 -18.58
N GLU A 757 -30.81 41.95 -18.70
CA GLU A 757 -29.79 41.72 -17.66
C GLU A 757 -28.48 42.49 -17.94
N GLN A 758 -27.92 43.11 -16.90
CA GLN A 758 -26.73 43.98 -16.95
C GLN A 758 -25.43 43.24 -17.33
N GLU A 759 -25.40 41.91 -17.22
CA GLU A 759 -24.21 41.08 -17.48
C GLU A 759 -24.12 40.55 -18.93
N ASN A 760 -25.05 40.96 -19.80
CA ASN A 760 -25.19 40.44 -21.16
C ASN A 760 -24.29 41.18 -22.18
N LEU A 761 -22.96 41.00 -22.05
CA LEU A 761 -21.96 41.55 -22.99
C LEU A 761 -21.90 40.73 -24.29
N ILE A 762 -21.75 41.42 -25.43
CA ILE A 762 -21.48 40.78 -26.72
C ILE A 762 -20.11 40.09 -26.60
N SER A 763 -20.02 38.79 -26.95
CA SER A 763 -18.78 37.99 -26.93
C SER A 763 -18.36 37.38 -25.58
N ALA A 764 -19.21 37.44 -24.55
CA ALA A 764 -19.03 36.76 -23.26
C ALA A 764 -19.90 35.48 -23.13
N PRO A 765 -19.47 34.48 -22.33
CA PRO A 765 -20.26 33.25 -22.10
C PRO A 765 -21.56 33.55 -21.34
N ALA A 766 -22.68 33.04 -21.86
CA ALA A 766 -24.01 33.18 -21.25
C ALA A 766 -24.16 32.18 -20.08
N ILE A 767 -23.82 32.64 -18.87
CA ILE A 767 -24.01 31.91 -17.62
C ILE A 767 -25.13 32.62 -16.86
N ASP A 768 -26.14 31.86 -16.43
CA ASP A 768 -27.34 32.42 -15.82
C ASP A 768 -27.79 31.59 -14.60
N THR A 769 -28.62 32.19 -13.75
CA THR A 769 -29.31 31.56 -12.62
C THR A 769 -30.81 31.78 -12.76
N GLY A 770 -31.59 30.70 -12.78
CA GLY A 770 -33.01 30.82 -13.00
C GLY A 770 -33.78 29.52 -12.87
N GLU A 771 -35.02 29.55 -13.37
CA GLU A 771 -35.91 28.40 -13.41
C GLU A 771 -36.26 28.04 -14.85
N TYR A 772 -36.08 26.77 -15.21
CA TYR A 772 -36.42 26.28 -16.54
C TYR A 772 -37.61 25.32 -16.49
N GLN A 773 -38.69 25.64 -17.22
CA GLN A 773 -39.91 24.84 -17.26
C GLN A 773 -40.00 24.00 -18.53
N VAL A 774 -40.12 22.69 -18.36
CA VAL A 774 -40.18 21.68 -19.43
C VAL A 774 -41.57 21.02 -19.47
N PRO A 775 -42.26 21.06 -20.62
CA PRO A 775 -43.51 20.32 -20.80
C PRO A 775 -43.23 18.83 -21.05
N ILE A 776 -43.96 17.95 -20.34
CA ILE A 776 -43.79 16.48 -20.44
C ILE A 776 -45.04 15.80 -21.02
N PHE A 777 -46.23 16.17 -20.53
CA PHE A 777 -47.53 15.64 -20.93
C PHE A 777 -47.59 14.12 -21.18
N SER A 778 -47.00 13.33 -20.29
CA SER A 778 -46.93 11.87 -20.41
C SER A 778 -47.29 11.18 -19.09
N ARG A 779 -47.57 9.89 -19.16
CA ARG A 779 -47.72 9.07 -17.95
C ARG A 779 -46.33 8.91 -17.31
N ASN A 780 -46.26 8.99 -15.98
CA ASN A 780 -45.00 8.96 -15.24
C ASN A 780 -44.12 7.72 -15.53
N ASP A 781 -44.71 6.55 -15.75
CA ASP A 781 -44.02 5.29 -16.05
C ASP A 781 -43.70 5.07 -17.54
N ARG A 782 -44.11 5.98 -18.43
CA ARG A 782 -43.90 5.91 -19.89
C ARG A 782 -43.10 7.09 -20.41
N VAL A 783 -42.28 7.69 -19.57
CA VAL A 783 -41.40 8.79 -19.96
C VAL A 783 -40.05 8.63 -19.26
N LYS A 784 -38.98 8.82 -20.03
CA LYS A 784 -37.63 8.97 -19.51
C LYS A 784 -37.21 10.43 -19.69
N ILE A 785 -36.66 11.04 -18.64
CA ILE A 785 -36.22 12.44 -18.64
C ILE A 785 -34.73 12.44 -18.34
N THR A 786 -33.94 12.90 -19.31
CA THR A 786 -32.49 12.96 -19.24
C THR A 786 -32.06 14.40 -19.31
N ILE A 787 -31.22 14.84 -18.38
CA ILE A 787 -30.56 16.13 -18.43
C ILE A 787 -29.19 15.90 -19.04
N ARG A 788 -28.86 16.65 -20.08
CA ARG A 788 -27.60 16.54 -20.83
C ARG A 788 -26.88 17.88 -20.90
N SER A 789 -25.56 17.86 -20.79
CA SER A 789 -24.68 19.00 -21.09
C SER A 789 -23.41 18.51 -21.77
N ASP A 790 -23.08 19.06 -22.92
CA ASP A 790 -21.84 18.81 -23.70
C ASP A 790 -20.94 20.05 -23.81
N SER A 791 -21.34 21.14 -23.14
CA SER A 791 -20.63 22.41 -23.16
C SER A 791 -19.43 22.42 -22.21
N HIS A 792 -18.43 23.26 -22.53
CA HIS A 792 -17.27 23.53 -21.68
C HIS A 792 -17.60 24.44 -20.48
N LEU A 793 -18.80 25.03 -20.47
CA LEU A 793 -19.31 25.91 -19.43
C LEU A 793 -19.76 25.10 -18.19
N PRO A 794 -19.78 25.72 -17.00
CA PRO A 794 -20.31 25.08 -15.81
C PRO A 794 -21.81 24.75 -15.99
N PHE A 795 -22.23 23.66 -15.38
CA PHE A 795 -23.63 23.26 -15.28
C PHE A 795 -23.89 22.83 -13.85
N CYS A 796 -25.01 23.30 -13.30
CA CYS A 796 -25.35 23.18 -11.88
C CYS A 796 -26.88 23.21 -11.68
N ILE A 797 -27.44 22.08 -11.23
CA ILE A 797 -28.85 21.95 -10.89
C ILE A 797 -29.01 21.80 -9.39
N LEU A 798 -29.81 22.69 -8.81
CA LEU A 798 -30.06 22.75 -7.38
C LEU A 798 -31.21 21.81 -7.00
N SER A 799 -32.36 21.97 -7.64
CA SER A 799 -33.59 21.26 -7.29
C SER A 799 -34.49 21.05 -8.51
N ALA A 800 -35.50 20.20 -8.35
CA ALA A 800 -36.50 19.96 -9.39
C ALA A 800 -37.91 19.87 -8.79
N GLU A 801 -38.92 20.38 -9.48
CA GLU A 801 -40.33 20.25 -9.10
C GLU A 801 -41.14 19.73 -10.28
N TRP A 802 -42.02 18.75 -10.07
CA TRP A 802 -42.92 18.27 -11.10
C TRP A 802 -44.38 18.53 -10.73
N ILE A 803 -45.19 18.78 -11.76
CA ILE A 803 -46.64 18.99 -11.63
C ILE A 803 -47.35 17.99 -12.54
N GLY A 804 -48.37 17.34 -11.99
CA GLY A 804 -49.17 16.34 -12.72
C GLY A 804 -50.63 16.29 -12.33
N LEU A 805 -51.39 15.51 -13.08
CA LEU A 805 -52.76 15.13 -12.77
C LEU A 805 -52.78 13.71 -12.21
N HIS A 806 -53.34 13.54 -11.03
CA HIS A 806 -53.54 12.22 -10.42
C HIS A 806 -55.01 11.83 -10.40
N VAL A 807 -55.28 10.59 -10.81
CA VAL A 807 -56.62 10.00 -10.81
C VAL A 807 -56.58 8.64 -10.13
N MET A 808 -57.14 8.56 -8.92
CA MET A 808 -57.41 7.30 -8.24
C MET A 808 -58.75 6.72 -8.72
N LYS A 809 -58.82 5.41 -8.91
CA LYS A 809 -60.07 4.67 -9.20
C LYS A 809 -60.68 4.02 -7.96
N SER A 810 -59.94 4.02 -6.86
CA SER A 810 -60.24 3.38 -5.58
C SER A 810 -59.99 4.38 -4.45
N LYS A 811 -60.74 4.24 -3.36
CA LYS A 811 -60.43 4.92 -2.10
C LYS A 811 -59.88 3.86 -1.15
N ARG A 812 -58.71 4.12 -0.57
CA ARG A 812 -58.09 3.23 0.41
C ARG A 812 -59.03 3.12 1.63
N VAL A 813 -59.47 1.90 1.94
CA VAL A 813 -60.17 1.61 3.19
C VAL A 813 -59.09 1.33 4.23
N SER A 814 -59.11 2.09 5.32
CA SER A 814 -58.19 1.93 6.46
C SER A 814 -58.47 0.65 7.22
#